data_AF-A0A2H3IZT7-F1
#
_entry.id   AF-A0A2H3IZT7-F1
#
_cell.length_a   1.000
_cell.length_b   1.000
_cell.length_c   1.000
_cell.angle_alpha   90.00
_cell.angle_beta   90.00
_cell.angle_gamma   90.00
#
_symmetry.space_group_name_H-M   'P 1'
#
loop_
_entity.id
_entity.type
_entity.pdbx_description
1 polymer ?
#
loop_
_entity_poly.entity_id
_entity_poly.type
_entity_poly.pdbx_seq_one_letter_code
_entity_poly.pdbx_strand_id
1 'polypeptide(L)'
;MVSNDYMQQRRTAFVSFNVFQESYWPYFPRSLTNELNPAVVFGEFMGVIEGSEDTLNSAGGYLSKDAYICLSRRTHATFADNRDIIYQLFEAYLKRKRARGEYDVADRTHKILGALREKGVPGQALDFLYIDEAQDNRLIDALVLRMICADPAKGLFVAGDTAQAIPLGSSFRFQELKAFLYRMEENGSSASPHVHPRSFQLAKNYRSHAGIVDCAHTVICLITRFWPYAIDSLPKEEGKIKGIKPIFYTRWDPTSVTYEKFFFGSSAETIEFGAQQCILVRDDAARERLRKAVRFRDIGLILTLYESKGLEFNDVLLFDFFADSTVDAENWQLVLDALSQPCEEDHAFAPVTDARYNALCRDLKFLYVAITRARKNLWIVDTSDVGEPIRVLWTAKAQIETVIPKINTSGLAESSSKEEWEKRALDLFNNKQYLQAMQSYERASRPREKNVAHAYYLREVARATPLHSRDGGQTRQVAFTGAAEAFWSSARCQGASAEEQLAYYRIAAECYTMCGNYGKAGEAYCCASQYALSAQSYRRGGMFDEAVEVIRSHRNSIDESIAKSILDVSRLEYFRTNRLEQGLELFDNEDADAALEFLDDLGLDHARFTVLKSLKRSAEAAEILLLQGRIMDAIDTFMEDESNPTAILRASQCLLDELWRGLSLGISTSSAVSAANSSLQELIHQLQRMNLDMLDNDHTREKLNMFRGLAGGDQDVLFKLSESFSTVIMMRPRPCYALIIFTPALSN
;
A
#
# COMPACT_ATOMS: atom_id res chain seq x y z
N MET A 1 -7.85 15.40 2.53
CA MET A 1 -8.86 14.40 2.13
C MET A 1 -8.31 13.05 1.63
N VAL A 2 -7.45 12.94 0.60
CA VAL A 2 -7.36 11.62 -0.09
C VAL A 2 -5.98 11.15 -0.56
N SER A 3 -5.03 11.99 -0.97
CA SER A 3 -3.93 11.49 -1.82
C SER A 3 -3.02 10.42 -1.18
N ASN A 4 -2.55 10.58 0.06
CA ASN A 4 -1.49 9.71 0.58
C ASN A 4 -2.01 8.41 1.24
N ASP A 5 -3.07 8.48 2.05
CA ASP A 5 -3.74 7.29 2.59
C ASP A 5 -4.36 6.43 1.49
N TYR A 6 -4.96 7.04 0.47
CA TYR A 6 -5.46 6.32 -0.69
C TYR A 6 -4.33 5.62 -1.45
N MET A 7 -3.18 6.29 -1.61
CA MET A 7 -2.01 5.69 -2.27
C MET A 7 -1.39 4.56 -1.42
N GLN A 8 -1.42 4.66 -0.09
CA GLN A 8 -0.96 3.61 0.83
C GLN A 8 -1.93 2.42 0.87
N GLN A 9 -3.24 2.64 1.00
CA GLN A 9 -4.28 1.60 0.92
C GLN A 9 -4.29 0.91 -0.45
N ARG A 10 -4.05 1.67 -1.54
CA ARG A 10 -3.89 1.10 -2.87
C ARG A 10 -2.64 0.24 -2.99
N ARG A 11 -1.51 0.67 -2.41
CA ARG A 11 -0.30 -0.16 -2.38
C ARG A 11 -0.51 -1.47 -1.62
N THR A 12 -1.34 -1.49 -0.57
CA THR A 12 -1.67 -2.74 0.14
C THR A 12 -2.61 -3.67 -0.63
N ALA A 13 -3.39 -3.14 -1.57
CA ALA A 13 -4.31 -3.90 -2.41
C ALA A 13 -3.71 -4.33 -3.76
N PHE A 14 -2.41 -4.07 -3.98
CA PHE A 14 -1.74 -4.35 -5.25
C PHE A 14 -1.19 -5.78 -5.29
N VAL A 15 -1.56 -6.55 -6.32
CA VAL A 15 -1.08 -7.91 -6.53
C VAL A 15 0.24 -7.90 -7.30
N SER A 16 1.35 -8.03 -6.59
CA SER A 16 2.66 -8.36 -7.19
C SER A 16 2.79 -9.88 -7.41
N PHE A 17 3.85 -10.30 -8.09
CA PHE A 17 4.14 -11.74 -8.22
C PHE A 17 4.28 -12.44 -6.87
N ASN A 18 4.95 -11.82 -5.89
CA ASN A 18 5.10 -12.40 -4.55
C ASN A 18 3.74 -12.56 -3.87
N VAL A 19 2.87 -11.53 -3.96
CA VAL A 19 1.50 -11.61 -3.42
C VAL A 19 0.71 -12.71 -4.12
N PHE A 20 0.85 -12.85 -5.44
CA PHE A 20 0.24 -13.95 -6.20
C PHE A 20 0.74 -15.32 -5.71
N GLN A 21 2.06 -15.51 -5.63
CA GLN A 21 2.67 -16.78 -5.25
C GLN A 21 2.28 -17.23 -3.83
N GLU A 22 2.12 -16.30 -2.89
CA GLU A 22 1.84 -16.64 -1.50
C GLU A 22 0.34 -16.62 -1.17
N SER A 23 -0.40 -15.63 -1.68
CA SER A 23 -1.79 -15.38 -1.27
C SER A 23 -2.83 -15.94 -2.25
N TYR A 24 -2.43 -16.25 -3.49
CA TYR A 24 -3.32 -16.79 -4.52
C TYR A 24 -2.98 -18.24 -4.87
N TRP A 25 -1.73 -18.52 -5.25
CA TRP A 25 -1.31 -19.83 -5.74
C TRP A 25 -1.65 -21.00 -4.81
N PRO A 26 -1.46 -20.93 -3.47
CA PRO A 26 -1.77 -22.06 -2.58
C PRO A 26 -3.26 -22.38 -2.46
N TYR A 27 -4.13 -21.46 -2.89
CA TYR A 27 -5.59 -21.60 -2.85
C TYR A 27 -6.18 -22.05 -4.19
N PHE A 28 -5.35 -22.20 -5.22
CA PHE A 28 -5.79 -22.78 -6.49
C PHE A 28 -5.97 -24.30 -6.36
N PRO A 29 -6.86 -24.91 -7.18
CA PRO A 29 -7.05 -26.36 -7.15
C PRO A 29 -5.74 -27.07 -7.47
N ARG A 30 -5.28 -27.96 -6.57
CA ARG A 30 -4.04 -28.72 -6.76
C ARG A 30 -4.02 -29.52 -8.05
N SER A 31 -5.18 -29.98 -8.50
CA SER A 31 -5.34 -30.67 -9.78
C SER A 31 -4.96 -29.82 -11.00
N LEU A 32 -5.08 -28.49 -10.91
CA LEU A 32 -4.76 -27.56 -11.99
C LEU A 32 -3.35 -26.96 -11.87
N THR A 33 -2.76 -26.94 -10.67
CA THR A 33 -1.43 -26.36 -10.43
C THR A 33 -0.30 -27.37 -10.49
N ASN A 34 -0.60 -28.68 -10.55
CA ASN A 34 0.43 -29.72 -10.64
C ASN A 34 1.34 -29.45 -11.86
N GLU A 35 2.66 -29.50 -11.64
CA GLU A 35 3.70 -29.30 -12.67
C GLU A 35 3.78 -27.90 -13.31
N LEU A 36 2.96 -26.93 -12.86
CA LEU A 36 3.03 -25.56 -13.36
C LEU A 36 3.90 -24.67 -12.47
N ASN A 37 4.72 -23.84 -13.11
CA ASN A 37 5.47 -22.81 -12.40
C ASN A 37 4.59 -21.56 -12.18
N PRO A 38 4.36 -21.12 -10.92
CA PRO A 38 3.49 -19.98 -10.61
C PRO A 38 3.90 -18.69 -11.33
N ALA A 39 5.21 -18.48 -11.49
CA ALA A 39 5.76 -17.29 -12.11
C ALA A 39 5.41 -17.22 -13.59
N VAL A 40 5.44 -18.35 -14.28
CA VAL A 40 5.11 -18.44 -15.71
C VAL A 40 3.61 -18.23 -15.92
N VAL A 41 2.77 -18.81 -15.06
CA VAL A 41 1.32 -18.63 -15.10
C VAL A 41 0.94 -17.17 -14.84
N PHE A 42 1.53 -16.54 -13.81
CA PHE A 42 1.28 -15.13 -13.52
C PHE A 42 1.70 -14.21 -14.67
N GLY A 43 2.85 -14.52 -15.30
CA GLY A 43 3.30 -13.83 -16.50
C GLY A 43 2.27 -13.89 -17.63
N GLU A 44 1.70 -15.06 -17.90
CA GLU A 44 0.69 -15.25 -18.94
C GLU A 44 -0.60 -14.45 -18.64
N PHE A 45 -1.05 -14.43 -17.38
CA PHE A 45 -2.20 -13.62 -16.96
C PHE A 45 -1.98 -12.16 -17.30
N MET A 46 -0.85 -11.61 -16.83
CA MET A 46 -0.56 -10.19 -16.93
C MET A 46 -0.13 -9.76 -18.34
N GLY A 47 0.54 -10.63 -19.10
CA GLY A 47 1.14 -10.31 -20.39
C GLY A 47 0.20 -10.56 -21.56
N VAL A 48 -0.53 -11.68 -21.54
CA VAL A 48 -1.36 -12.13 -22.67
C VAL A 48 -2.84 -11.92 -22.36
N ILE A 49 -3.34 -12.43 -21.23
CA ILE A 49 -4.78 -12.43 -20.94
C ILE A 49 -5.29 -11.02 -20.61
N GLU A 50 -4.56 -10.25 -19.80
CA GLU A 50 -4.93 -8.87 -19.41
C GLU A 50 -4.13 -7.79 -20.16
N GLY A 51 -2.96 -8.16 -20.73
CA GLY A 51 -1.96 -7.23 -21.28
C GLY A 51 -1.89 -7.11 -22.81
N SER A 52 -2.69 -7.88 -23.56
CA SER A 52 -2.70 -7.86 -25.02
C SER A 52 -3.56 -6.75 -25.61
N GLU A 53 -3.36 -6.41 -26.88
CA GLU A 53 -4.14 -5.38 -27.59
C GLU A 53 -5.64 -5.64 -27.57
N ASP A 54 -6.07 -6.88 -27.79
CA ASP A 54 -7.49 -7.26 -27.88
C ASP A 54 -8.26 -6.96 -26.58
N THR A 55 -7.56 -6.84 -25.45
CA THR A 55 -8.16 -6.47 -24.16
C THR A 55 -8.70 -5.03 -24.13
N LEU A 56 -8.19 -4.14 -24.98
CA LEU A 56 -8.60 -2.73 -25.03
C LEU A 56 -10.05 -2.51 -25.47
N ASN A 57 -10.62 -3.51 -26.15
CA ASN A 57 -12.00 -3.54 -26.62
C ASN A 57 -12.92 -4.36 -25.70
N SER A 58 -12.36 -5.03 -24.68
CA SER A 58 -13.10 -5.82 -23.71
C SER A 58 -13.57 -4.95 -22.55
N ALA A 59 -14.86 -5.01 -22.20
CA ALA A 59 -15.40 -4.29 -21.04
C ALA A 59 -14.73 -4.70 -19.71
N GLY A 60 -14.17 -5.92 -19.65
CA GLY A 60 -13.48 -6.44 -18.47
C GLY A 60 -11.98 -6.10 -18.41
N GLY A 61 -11.38 -5.60 -19.49
CA GLY A 61 -9.92 -5.39 -19.57
C GLY A 61 -9.11 -6.70 -19.70
N TYR A 62 -9.74 -7.79 -20.16
CA TYR A 62 -9.08 -9.08 -20.38
C TYR A 62 -9.75 -9.89 -21.49
N LEU A 63 -9.02 -10.87 -22.04
CA LEU A 63 -9.48 -11.77 -23.09
C LEU A 63 -10.58 -12.71 -22.60
N SER A 64 -11.56 -12.97 -23.46
CA SER A 64 -12.51 -14.07 -23.23
C SER A 64 -11.82 -15.42 -23.35
N LYS A 65 -12.42 -16.47 -22.78
CA LYS A 65 -11.91 -17.83 -22.85
C LYS A 65 -11.68 -18.27 -24.31
N ASP A 66 -12.67 -18.03 -25.16
CA ASP A 66 -12.62 -18.41 -26.57
C ASP A 66 -11.53 -17.65 -27.33
N ALA A 67 -11.39 -16.34 -27.08
CA ALA A 67 -10.33 -15.53 -27.69
C ALA A 67 -8.94 -16.03 -27.29
N TYR A 68 -8.74 -16.34 -26.00
CA TYR A 68 -7.47 -16.86 -25.49
C TYR A 68 -7.13 -18.23 -26.09
N ILE A 69 -8.09 -19.16 -26.13
CA ILE A 69 -7.88 -20.50 -26.69
C ILE A 69 -7.55 -20.43 -28.19
N CYS A 70 -8.14 -19.49 -28.93
CA CYS A 70 -7.92 -19.33 -30.36
C CYS A 70 -6.62 -18.58 -30.74
N LEU A 71 -5.80 -18.14 -29.77
CA LEU A 71 -4.55 -17.43 -30.06
C LEU A 71 -3.59 -18.28 -30.93
N SER A 72 -2.76 -17.61 -31.74
CA SER A 72 -1.75 -18.28 -32.56
C SER A 72 -0.81 -19.13 -31.69
N ARG A 73 -0.69 -20.43 -31.98
CA ARG A 73 0.30 -21.31 -31.32
C ARG A 73 1.74 -20.91 -31.63
N ARG A 74 1.97 -20.16 -32.72
CA ARG A 74 3.31 -19.69 -33.14
C ARG A 74 3.76 -18.46 -32.35
N THR A 75 2.83 -17.55 -32.05
CA THR A 75 3.13 -16.30 -31.33
C THR A 75 3.02 -16.48 -29.82
N HIS A 76 2.05 -17.29 -29.37
CA HIS A 76 1.79 -17.56 -27.95
C HIS A 76 1.89 -19.07 -27.67
N ALA A 77 3.13 -19.57 -27.71
CA ALA A 77 3.43 -21.00 -27.61
C ALA A 77 3.44 -21.54 -26.17
N THR A 78 3.77 -20.71 -25.18
CA THR A 78 4.07 -21.11 -23.78
C THR A 78 3.05 -22.07 -23.17
N PHE A 79 1.76 -21.81 -23.34
CA PHE A 79 0.68 -22.65 -22.82
C PHE A 79 -0.27 -23.15 -23.91
N ALA A 80 0.19 -23.24 -25.17
CA ALA A 80 -0.64 -23.59 -26.33
C ALA A 80 -1.47 -24.87 -26.13
N ASP A 81 -0.93 -25.87 -25.44
CA ASP A 81 -1.61 -27.14 -25.18
C ASP A 81 -2.38 -27.19 -23.84
N ASN A 82 -2.18 -26.19 -22.97
CA ASN A 82 -2.78 -26.13 -21.62
C ASN A 82 -3.66 -24.89 -21.41
N ARG A 83 -4.08 -24.19 -22.48
CA ARG A 83 -4.83 -22.91 -22.37
C ARG A 83 -6.11 -23.01 -21.56
N ASP A 84 -6.83 -24.13 -21.66
CA ASP A 84 -8.03 -24.37 -20.85
C ASP A 84 -7.74 -24.40 -19.35
N ILE A 85 -6.63 -25.01 -18.94
CA ILE A 85 -6.20 -25.08 -17.53
C ILE A 85 -5.79 -23.68 -17.06
N ILE A 86 -5.00 -22.98 -17.87
CA ILE A 86 -4.55 -21.61 -17.55
C ILE A 86 -5.73 -20.65 -17.41
N TYR A 87 -6.73 -20.72 -18.30
CA TYR A 87 -7.89 -19.85 -18.19
C TYR A 87 -8.74 -20.17 -16.94
N GLN A 88 -8.89 -21.46 -16.57
CA GLN A 88 -9.55 -21.83 -15.31
C GLN A 88 -8.82 -21.27 -14.08
N LEU A 89 -7.48 -21.30 -14.09
CA LEU A 89 -6.67 -20.66 -13.04
C LEU A 89 -6.86 -19.14 -13.04
N PHE A 90 -6.99 -18.52 -14.22
CA PHE A 90 -7.28 -17.08 -14.34
C PHE A 90 -8.66 -16.72 -13.78
N GLU A 91 -9.69 -17.53 -14.02
CA GLU A 91 -11.01 -17.33 -13.43
C GLU A 91 -10.98 -17.46 -11.89
N ALA A 92 -10.25 -18.45 -11.37
CA ALA A 92 -10.02 -18.61 -9.94
C ALA A 92 -9.27 -17.41 -9.35
N TYR A 93 -8.27 -16.90 -10.07
CA TYR A 93 -7.55 -15.67 -9.75
C TYR A 93 -8.50 -14.48 -9.67
N LEU A 94 -9.30 -14.21 -10.71
CA LEU A 94 -10.26 -13.11 -10.74
C LEU A 94 -11.30 -13.19 -9.61
N LYS A 95 -11.83 -14.40 -9.33
CA LYS A 95 -12.80 -14.60 -8.25
C LYS A 95 -12.21 -14.21 -6.90
N ARG A 96 -10.97 -14.62 -6.64
CA ARG A 96 -10.26 -14.30 -5.40
C ARG A 96 -9.85 -12.83 -5.34
N LYS A 97 -9.36 -12.26 -6.44
CA LYS A 97 -9.02 -10.83 -6.59
C LYS A 97 -10.20 -9.94 -6.25
N ARG A 98 -11.38 -10.27 -6.79
CA ARG A 98 -12.65 -9.59 -6.49
C ARG A 98 -13.07 -9.74 -5.02
N ALA A 99 -12.99 -10.94 -4.45
CA ALA A 99 -13.35 -11.17 -3.05
C ALA A 99 -12.46 -10.39 -2.07
N ARG A 100 -11.22 -10.09 -2.47
CA ARG A 100 -10.23 -9.34 -1.68
C ARG A 100 -10.23 -7.83 -1.97
N GLY A 101 -10.94 -7.38 -3.01
CA GLY A 101 -10.90 -5.98 -3.46
C GLY A 101 -9.53 -5.52 -3.96
N GLU A 102 -8.71 -6.46 -4.43
CA GLU A 102 -7.33 -6.20 -4.88
C GLU A 102 -7.28 -5.88 -6.38
N TYR A 103 -6.17 -5.32 -6.84
CA TYR A 103 -5.93 -4.99 -8.25
C TYR A 103 -4.48 -5.27 -8.66
N ASP A 104 -4.24 -5.50 -9.94
CA ASP A 104 -2.91 -5.77 -10.49
C ASP A 104 -2.41 -4.66 -11.44
N VAL A 105 -1.30 -4.93 -12.13
CA VAL A 105 -0.68 -3.98 -13.06
C VAL A 105 -1.60 -3.70 -14.25
N ALA A 106 -2.25 -4.71 -14.80
CA ALA A 106 -3.09 -4.56 -15.97
C ALA A 106 -4.38 -3.80 -15.62
N ASP A 107 -5.02 -4.12 -14.49
CA ASP A 107 -6.16 -3.36 -13.96
C ASP A 107 -5.83 -1.87 -13.82
N ARG A 108 -4.62 -1.56 -13.33
CA ARG A 108 -4.15 -0.19 -13.17
C ARG A 108 -4.03 0.50 -14.53
N THR A 109 -3.39 -0.16 -15.51
CA THR A 109 -3.21 0.39 -16.86
C THR A 109 -4.56 0.61 -17.55
N HIS A 110 -5.48 -0.35 -17.50
CA HIS A 110 -6.84 -0.20 -18.04
C HIS A 110 -7.62 0.94 -17.39
N LYS A 111 -7.53 1.11 -16.07
CA LYS A 111 -8.15 2.27 -15.37
C LYS A 111 -7.55 3.60 -15.80
N ILE A 112 -6.23 3.66 -16.01
CA ILE A 112 -5.57 4.88 -16.52
C ILE A 112 -6.05 5.18 -17.94
N LEU A 113 -6.09 4.18 -18.82
CA LEU A 113 -6.58 4.33 -20.19
C LEU A 113 -8.04 4.79 -20.23
N GLY A 114 -8.91 4.21 -19.41
CA GLY A 114 -10.30 4.64 -19.28
C GLY A 114 -10.40 6.12 -18.86
N ALA A 115 -9.66 6.51 -17.83
CA ALA A 115 -9.63 7.90 -17.36
C ALA A 115 -9.09 8.87 -18.44
N LEU A 116 -8.05 8.49 -19.18
CA LEU A 116 -7.50 9.30 -20.28
C LEU A 116 -8.49 9.43 -21.44
N ARG A 117 -9.26 8.37 -21.75
CA ARG A 117 -10.30 8.40 -22.79
C ARG A 117 -11.49 9.27 -22.39
N GLU A 118 -11.91 9.21 -21.13
CA GLU A 118 -13.07 9.96 -20.62
C GLU A 118 -12.77 11.44 -20.35
N LYS A 119 -11.60 11.73 -19.75
CA LYS A 119 -11.26 13.06 -19.22
C LYS A 119 -10.16 13.77 -20.02
N GLY A 120 -9.54 13.08 -20.98
CA GLY A 120 -8.34 13.56 -21.65
C GLY A 120 -7.08 13.45 -20.80
N VAL A 121 -5.95 13.90 -21.36
CA VAL A 121 -4.68 14.00 -20.64
C VAL A 121 -4.78 15.12 -19.61
N PRO A 122 -4.54 14.85 -18.31
CA PRO A 122 -4.55 15.91 -17.31
C PRO A 122 -3.39 16.87 -17.51
N GLY A 123 -3.67 18.17 -17.53
CA GLY A 123 -2.65 19.20 -17.72
C GLY A 123 -2.15 19.28 -19.17
N GLN A 124 -0.85 19.55 -19.32
CA GLN A 124 -0.21 19.65 -20.64
C GLN A 124 0.35 18.29 -21.08
N ALA A 125 0.06 17.89 -22.32
CA ALA A 125 0.64 16.71 -22.94
C ALA A 125 2.15 16.90 -23.16
N LEU A 126 2.90 15.80 -23.19
CA LEU A 126 4.35 15.81 -23.36
C LEU A 126 4.71 15.96 -24.83
N ASP A 127 5.53 16.97 -25.15
CA ASP A 127 6.01 17.19 -26.52
C ASP A 127 6.98 16.09 -26.96
N PHE A 128 7.85 15.63 -26.06
CA PHE A 128 8.84 14.58 -26.31
C PHE A 128 8.86 13.56 -25.18
N LEU A 129 8.78 12.28 -25.53
CA LEU A 129 8.78 11.13 -24.64
C LEU A 129 9.78 10.08 -25.13
N TYR A 130 10.80 9.81 -24.33
CA TYR A 130 11.83 8.80 -24.59
C TYR A 130 11.59 7.61 -23.66
N ILE A 131 11.37 6.44 -24.26
CA ILE A 131 11.10 5.19 -23.57
C ILE A 131 12.31 4.29 -23.78
N ASP A 132 13.05 4.07 -22.70
CA ASP A 132 14.14 3.10 -22.67
C ASP A 132 13.64 1.76 -22.10
N GLU A 133 14.35 0.67 -22.40
CA GLU A 133 14.02 -0.70 -21.97
C GLU A 133 12.56 -1.10 -22.27
N ALA A 134 12.06 -0.73 -23.46
CA ALA A 134 10.67 -0.89 -23.83
C ALA A 134 10.15 -2.32 -23.78
N GLN A 135 11.04 -3.31 -23.83
CA GLN A 135 10.70 -4.73 -23.68
C GLN A 135 10.15 -5.12 -22.30
N ASP A 136 10.30 -4.25 -21.31
CA ASP A 136 9.73 -4.42 -19.97
C ASP A 136 8.28 -3.92 -19.86
N ASN A 137 7.79 -3.22 -20.88
CA ASN A 137 6.42 -2.74 -20.96
C ASN A 137 5.51 -3.73 -21.71
N ARG A 138 4.22 -3.74 -21.35
CA ARG A 138 3.18 -4.44 -22.14
C ARG A 138 2.70 -3.56 -23.28
N LEU A 139 2.03 -4.15 -24.27
CA LEU A 139 1.43 -3.39 -25.37
C LEU A 139 0.42 -2.34 -24.87
N ILE A 140 -0.39 -2.68 -23.86
CA ILE A 140 -1.33 -1.73 -23.26
C ILE A 140 -0.63 -0.55 -22.55
N ASP A 141 0.58 -0.76 -22.01
CA ASP A 141 1.36 0.30 -21.38
C ASP A 141 1.86 1.29 -22.44
N ALA A 142 2.25 0.79 -23.63
CA ALA A 142 2.65 1.63 -24.75
C ALA A 142 1.54 2.58 -25.21
N LEU A 143 0.27 2.19 -25.07
CA LEU A 143 -0.85 3.07 -25.38
C LEU A 143 -0.96 4.23 -24.38
N VAL A 144 -0.78 3.98 -23.08
CA VAL A 144 -0.75 5.07 -22.09
C VAL A 144 0.31 6.10 -22.48
N LEU A 145 1.51 5.62 -22.82
CA LEU A 145 2.64 6.44 -23.22
C LEU A 145 2.36 7.22 -24.53
N ARG A 146 1.68 6.61 -25.50
CA ARG A 146 1.23 7.27 -26.72
C ARG A 146 0.18 8.35 -26.45
N MET A 147 -0.77 8.11 -25.53
CA MET A 147 -1.86 9.05 -25.24
C MET A 147 -1.37 10.31 -24.55
N ILE A 148 -0.35 10.21 -23.69
CA ILE A 148 0.21 11.38 -22.99
C ILE A 148 1.17 12.21 -23.85
N CYS A 149 1.57 11.70 -25.03
CA CYS A 149 2.41 12.39 -25.99
C CYS A 149 1.58 13.24 -26.94
N ALA A 150 1.93 14.53 -27.07
CA ALA A 150 1.19 15.50 -27.87
C ALA A 150 1.27 15.23 -29.38
N ASP A 151 2.48 14.94 -29.89
CA ASP A 151 2.75 14.58 -31.29
C ASP A 151 3.58 13.27 -31.32
N PRO A 152 2.94 12.09 -31.29
CA PRO A 152 3.66 10.82 -31.31
C PRO A 152 4.53 10.61 -32.55
N ALA A 153 4.25 11.29 -33.67
CA ALA A 153 5.02 11.14 -34.90
C ALA A 153 6.41 11.78 -34.82
N LYS A 154 6.59 12.79 -33.96
CA LYS A 154 7.87 13.50 -33.74
C LYS A 154 8.42 13.34 -32.33
N GLY A 155 7.53 13.14 -31.36
CA GLY A 155 7.82 13.19 -29.94
C GLY A 155 8.07 11.84 -29.29
N LEU A 156 7.63 10.73 -29.89
CA LEU A 156 7.72 9.40 -29.27
C LEU A 156 8.96 8.64 -29.77
N PHE A 157 9.90 8.35 -28.86
CA PHE A 157 11.08 7.53 -29.14
C PHE A 157 11.10 6.30 -28.24
N VAL A 158 11.32 5.12 -28.82
CA VAL A 158 11.29 3.84 -28.11
C VAL A 158 12.56 3.05 -28.42
N ALA A 159 13.26 2.62 -27.37
CA ALA A 159 14.47 1.81 -27.45
C ALA A 159 14.38 0.58 -26.51
N GLY A 160 15.12 -0.48 -26.84
CA GLY A 160 15.09 -1.72 -26.08
C GLY A 160 15.73 -2.90 -26.83
N ASP A 161 15.87 -4.03 -26.15
CA ASP A 161 16.40 -5.29 -26.68
C ASP A 161 15.43 -6.45 -26.42
N THR A 162 14.84 -7.00 -27.47
CA THR A 162 13.84 -8.06 -27.37
C THR A 162 14.39 -9.40 -26.88
N ALA A 163 15.69 -9.64 -27.03
CA ALA A 163 16.33 -10.82 -26.46
C ALA A 163 16.51 -10.73 -24.93
N GLN A 164 16.40 -9.52 -24.37
CA GLN A 164 16.39 -9.29 -22.91
C GLN A 164 14.98 -9.23 -22.30
N ALA A 165 13.95 -9.57 -23.08
CA ALA A 165 12.58 -9.76 -22.61
C ALA A 165 12.46 -11.06 -21.81
N ILE A 166 13.08 -11.07 -20.62
CA ILE A 166 13.02 -12.15 -19.64
C ILE A 166 11.91 -12.07 -18.57
N PRO A 167 11.21 -10.93 -18.33
CA PRO A 167 10.05 -10.94 -17.44
C PRO A 167 9.04 -11.98 -17.89
N LEU A 168 8.52 -12.75 -16.92
CA LEU A 168 7.59 -13.85 -17.19
C LEU A 168 6.37 -13.32 -17.96
N GLY A 169 6.04 -13.95 -19.08
CA GLY A 169 4.93 -13.56 -19.95
C GLY A 169 5.18 -12.39 -20.90
N SER A 170 6.39 -11.81 -20.92
CA SER A 170 6.75 -10.83 -21.96
C SER A 170 7.03 -11.55 -23.27
N SER A 171 6.15 -11.33 -24.26
CA SER A 171 6.34 -11.69 -25.67
C SER A 171 6.70 -10.46 -26.52
N PHE A 172 7.20 -9.40 -25.88
CA PHE A 172 7.41 -8.10 -26.51
C PHE A 172 8.26 -8.20 -27.78
N ARG A 173 7.74 -7.63 -28.87
CA ARG A 173 8.46 -7.39 -30.11
C ARG A 173 8.19 -5.99 -30.64
N PHE A 174 9.22 -5.34 -31.18
CA PHE A 174 9.07 -4.07 -31.87
C PHE A 174 8.18 -4.19 -33.10
N GLN A 175 8.22 -5.31 -33.83
CA GLN A 175 7.27 -5.54 -34.92
C GLN A 175 5.82 -5.52 -34.43
N GLU A 176 5.52 -6.12 -33.27
CA GLU A 176 4.18 -6.11 -32.69
C GLU A 176 3.79 -4.71 -32.20
N LEU A 177 4.69 -4.01 -31.50
CA LEU A 177 4.48 -2.63 -31.07
C LEU A 177 4.18 -1.70 -32.24
N LYS A 178 4.94 -1.81 -33.34
CA LYS A 178 4.71 -1.02 -34.55
C LYS A 178 3.36 -1.33 -35.18
N ALA A 179 3.03 -2.62 -35.32
CA ALA A 179 1.77 -3.05 -35.90
C ALA A 179 0.59 -2.58 -35.04
N PHE A 180 0.73 -2.64 -33.72
CA PHE A 180 -0.23 -2.11 -32.75
C PHE A 180 -0.44 -0.61 -32.91
N LEU A 181 0.64 0.19 -32.83
CA LEU A 181 0.57 1.64 -33.00
C LEU A 181 -0.02 2.03 -34.37
N TYR A 182 0.32 1.30 -35.43
CA TYR A 182 -0.23 1.53 -36.75
C TYR A 182 -1.74 1.31 -36.80
N ARG A 183 -2.25 0.16 -36.32
CA ARG A 183 -3.70 -0.12 -36.26
C ARG A 183 -4.46 0.92 -35.46
N MET A 184 -3.84 1.44 -34.40
CA MET A 184 -4.44 2.50 -33.60
C MET A 184 -4.61 3.81 -34.35
N GLU A 185 -3.61 4.19 -35.15
CA GLU A 185 -3.70 5.38 -36.02
C GLU A 185 -4.68 5.16 -37.19
N GLU A 186 -4.92 3.92 -37.64
CA GLU A 186 -5.98 3.61 -38.62
C GLU A 186 -7.39 3.71 -38.03
N ASN A 187 -7.58 3.26 -36.79
CA ASN A 187 -8.89 3.24 -36.13
C ASN A 187 -9.31 4.61 -35.54
N GLY A 188 -8.39 5.57 -35.41
CA GLY A 188 -8.66 6.92 -34.93
C GLY A 188 -9.09 7.84 -36.08
N SER A 189 -10.26 8.49 -35.96
CA SER A 189 -10.85 9.40 -36.97
C SER A 189 -10.10 10.72 -37.22
N SER A 190 -8.77 10.76 -37.07
CA SER A 190 -7.97 11.99 -37.16
C SER A 190 -7.41 12.19 -38.56
N ALA A 191 -7.61 13.39 -39.13
CA ALA A 191 -7.15 13.83 -40.44
C ALA A 191 -5.62 14.02 -40.58
N SER A 192 -4.82 13.38 -39.72
CA SER A 192 -3.36 13.46 -39.69
C SER A 192 -2.74 12.40 -40.60
N PRO A 193 -1.68 12.69 -41.37
CA PRO A 193 -1.04 11.69 -42.21
C PRO A 193 -0.46 10.54 -41.37
N HIS A 194 -0.83 9.31 -41.73
CA HIS A 194 -0.36 8.09 -41.09
C HIS A 194 1.17 7.98 -41.18
N VAL A 195 1.87 8.00 -40.04
CA VAL A 195 3.33 7.87 -40.00
C VAL A 195 3.67 6.45 -39.57
N HIS A 196 4.23 5.67 -40.49
CA HIS A 196 4.86 4.40 -40.12
C HIS A 196 6.04 4.67 -39.18
N PRO A 197 6.09 4.02 -38.00
CA PRO A 197 7.21 4.20 -37.09
C PRO A 197 8.52 3.79 -37.76
N ARG A 198 9.43 4.75 -37.89
CA ARG A 198 10.79 4.49 -38.40
C ARG A 198 11.56 3.72 -37.34
N SER A 199 12.37 2.75 -37.77
CA SER A 199 13.33 2.07 -36.89
C SER A 199 14.69 2.06 -37.54
N PHE A 200 15.71 2.10 -36.70
CA PHE A 200 17.07 1.76 -37.04
C PHE A 200 17.61 0.81 -35.96
N GLN A 201 18.66 0.08 -36.29
CA GLN A 201 19.26 -0.91 -35.39
C GLN A 201 20.70 -0.51 -35.11
N LEU A 202 21.15 -0.75 -33.87
CA LEU A 202 22.52 -0.49 -33.44
C LEU A 202 23.23 -1.83 -33.31
N ALA A 203 24.17 -2.10 -34.23
CA ALA A 203 24.86 -3.40 -34.30
C ALA A 203 26.25 -3.40 -33.64
N LYS A 204 26.73 -2.27 -33.09
CA LYS A 204 28.07 -2.18 -32.51
C LYS A 204 28.03 -2.25 -30.99
N ASN A 205 28.71 -3.25 -30.43
CA ASN A 205 28.88 -3.39 -28.98
C ASN A 205 30.15 -2.65 -28.52
N TYR A 206 29.97 -1.67 -27.64
CA TYR A 206 31.05 -0.90 -27.02
C TYR A 206 31.35 -1.33 -25.57
N ARG A 207 30.53 -2.23 -25.02
CA ARG A 207 30.58 -2.69 -23.64
C ARG A 207 31.50 -3.90 -23.49
N SER A 208 31.27 -4.91 -24.32
CA SER A 208 31.92 -6.21 -24.29
C SER A 208 32.70 -6.43 -25.59
N HIS A 209 33.80 -7.16 -25.51
CA HIS A 209 34.64 -7.47 -26.66
C HIS A 209 34.08 -8.65 -27.48
N ALA A 210 34.61 -8.87 -28.68
CA ALA A 210 34.14 -9.88 -29.62
C ALA A 210 34.03 -11.29 -29.02
N GLY A 211 34.97 -11.72 -28.16
CA GLY A 211 34.92 -13.07 -27.55
C GLY A 211 33.63 -13.38 -26.78
N ILE A 212 33.06 -12.41 -26.05
CA ILE A 212 31.78 -12.57 -25.33
C ILE A 212 30.61 -12.37 -26.31
N VAL A 213 30.69 -11.34 -27.16
CA VAL A 213 29.63 -10.99 -28.13
C VAL A 213 29.38 -12.13 -29.11
N ASP A 214 30.42 -12.84 -29.55
CA ASP A 214 30.30 -13.99 -30.47
C ASP A 214 29.51 -15.14 -29.83
N CYS A 215 29.70 -15.40 -28.52
CA CYS A 215 28.91 -16.40 -27.79
C CYS A 215 27.44 -15.97 -27.68
N ALA A 216 27.19 -14.70 -27.31
CA ALA A 216 25.85 -14.13 -27.23
C ALA A 216 25.13 -14.20 -28.59
N HIS A 217 25.84 -13.88 -29.68
CA HIS A 217 25.31 -13.94 -31.03
C HIS A 217 24.91 -15.37 -31.44
N THR A 218 25.70 -16.40 -31.06
CA THR A 218 25.29 -17.80 -31.28
C THR A 218 23.97 -18.11 -30.60
N VAL A 219 23.72 -17.58 -29.39
CA VAL A 219 22.44 -17.76 -28.69
C VAL A 219 21.29 -17.08 -29.46
N ILE A 220 21.49 -15.86 -29.94
CA ILE A 220 20.52 -15.16 -30.79
C ILE A 220 20.21 -15.97 -32.05
N CYS A 221 21.23 -16.50 -32.73
CA CYS A 221 21.10 -17.38 -33.89
C CYS A 221 20.23 -18.62 -33.59
N LEU A 222 20.42 -19.25 -32.43
CA LEU A 222 19.60 -20.40 -32.03
C LEU A 222 18.14 -19.99 -31.83
N ILE A 223 17.90 -18.85 -31.16
CA ILE A 223 16.54 -18.35 -30.93
C ILE A 223 15.87 -18.01 -32.25
N THR A 224 16.51 -17.25 -33.15
CA THR A 224 15.91 -16.85 -34.44
C THR A 224 15.70 -18.03 -35.38
N ARG A 225 16.57 -19.05 -35.32
CA ARG A 225 16.45 -20.27 -36.16
C ARG A 225 15.28 -21.16 -35.73
N PHE A 226 15.17 -21.46 -34.44
CA PHE A 226 14.16 -22.41 -33.94
C PHE A 226 12.84 -21.72 -33.56
N TRP A 227 12.89 -20.47 -33.11
CA TRP A 227 11.74 -19.63 -32.73
C TRP A 227 11.80 -18.25 -33.40
N PRO A 228 11.63 -18.15 -34.73
CA PRO A 228 11.73 -16.89 -35.48
C PRO A 228 10.74 -15.80 -35.04
N TYR A 229 9.70 -16.16 -34.29
CA TYR A 229 8.71 -15.23 -33.76
C TYR A 229 8.95 -14.84 -32.29
N ALA A 230 10.01 -15.34 -31.63
CA ALA A 230 10.27 -15.09 -30.21
C ALA A 230 11.03 -13.78 -29.92
N ILE A 231 11.80 -13.27 -30.89
CA ILE A 231 12.55 -12.00 -30.83
C ILE A 231 12.53 -11.33 -32.21
N ASP A 232 12.83 -10.04 -32.27
CA ASP A 232 13.03 -9.36 -33.55
C ASP A 232 14.33 -9.80 -34.21
N SER A 233 14.32 -9.96 -35.55
CA SER A 233 15.55 -10.24 -36.30
C SER A 233 16.43 -8.99 -36.35
N LEU A 234 17.62 -9.09 -35.78
CA LEU A 234 18.62 -8.04 -35.71
C LEU A 234 19.87 -8.46 -36.49
N PRO A 235 20.60 -7.49 -37.10
CA PRO A 235 21.90 -7.75 -37.69
C PRO A 235 22.86 -8.26 -36.62
N LYS A 236 23.88 -8.99 -37.07
CA LYS A 236 24.93 -9.49 -36.19
C LYS A 236 25.55 -8.36 -35.38
N GLU A 237 25.59 -8.54 -34.07
CA GLU A 237 26.28 -7.62 -33.18
C GLU A 237 27.80 -7.83 -33.26
N GLU A 238 28.54 -6.74 -33.37
CA GLU A 238 30.00 -6.75 -33.53
C GLU A 238 30.69 -6.07 -32.35
N GLY A 239 31.55 -6.81 -31.66
CA GLY A 239 32.46 -6.25 -30.67
C GLY A 239 33.59 -5.45 -31.34
N LYS A 240 33.83 -4.22 -30.89
CA LYS A 240 34.84 -3.33 -31.51
C LYS A 240 36.27 -3.88 -31.46
N ILE A 241 36.58 -4.67 -30.43
CA ILE A 241 37.91 -5.24 -30.21
C ILE A 241 37.82 -6.75 -30.08
N LYS A 242 38.88 -7.45 -30.51
CA LYS A 242 39.07 -8.85 -30.14
C LYS A 242 39.34 -8.93 -28.64
N GLY A 243 38.86 -9.99 -28.01
CA GLY A 243 39.09 -10.22 -26.59
C GLY A 243 39.16 -11.69 -26.26
N ILE A 244 39.24 -11.98 -24.96
CA ILE A 244 39.46 -13.33 -24.44
C ILE A 244 38.21 -14.17 -24.69
N LYS A 245 38.39 -15.46 -25.01
CA LYS A 245 37.25 -16.36 -25.16
C LYS A 245 36.69 -16.71 -23.78
N PRO A 246 35.35 -16.79 -23.61
CA PRO A 246 34.78 -17.33 -22.38
C PRO A 246 35.34 -18.71 -22.07
N ILE A 247 35.54 -18.99 -20.78
CA ILE A 247 36.09 -20.27 -20.33
C ILE A 247 34.94 -21.13 -19.81
N PHE A 248 34.85 -22.35 -20.34
CA PHE A 248 33.91 -23.37 -19.88
C PHE A 248 34.68 -24.45 -19.12
N TYR A 249 34.43 -24.55 -17.81
CA TYR A 249 35.05 -25.56 -16.97
C TYR A 249 34.31 -26.89 -17.13
N THR A 250 35.05 -27.97 -17.38
CA THR A 250 34.48 -29.32 -17.56
C THR A 250 34.91 -30.25 -16.43
N ARG A 251 34.12 -31.31 -16.20
CA ARG A 251 34.33 -32.31 -15.13
C ARG A 251 34.35 -31.67 -13.74
N TRP A 252 33.37 -30.81 -13.51
CA TRP A 252 33.19 -30.09 -12.26
C TRP A 252 32.42 -30.96 -11.26
N ASP A 253 33.14 -31.66 -10.39
CA ASP A 253 32.53 -32.52 -9.37
C ASP A 253 32.48 -31.79 -8.02
N PRO A 254 31.29 -31.61 -7.41
CA PRO A 254 31.11 -31.02 -6.08
C PRO A 254 31.91 -31.71 -4.97
N THR A 255 32.23 -33.00 -5.15
CA THR A 255 33.01 -33.80 -4.19
C THR A 255 34.51 -33.75 -4.47
N SER A 256 34.93 -33.08 -5.54
CA SER A 256 36.34 -32.97 -5.88
C SER A 256 37.07 -31.99 -4.97
N VAL A 257 38.32 -32.33 -4.64
CA VAL A 257 39.27 -31.44 -3.96
C VAL A 257 39.46 -30.13 -4.73
N THR A 258 39.21 -30.13 -6.04
CA THR A 258 39.30 -28.93 -6.89
C THR A 258 38.12 -27.97 -6.69
N TYR A 259 36.90 -28.49 -6.48
CA TYR A 259 35.73 -27.70 -6.08
C TYR A 259 35.98 -27.02 -4.72
N GLU A 260 36.47 -27.80 -3.74
CA GLU A 260 36.81 -27.25 -2.43
C GLU A 260 37.90 -26.18 -2.55
N LYS A 261 38.99 -26.43 -3.27
CA LYS A 261 40.06 -25.44 -3.43
C LYS A 261 39.66 -24.21 -4.24
N PHE A 262 38.69 -24.33 -5.15
CA PHE A 262 38.20 -23.21 -5.95
C PHE A 262 37.36 -22.20 -5.14
N PHE A 263 36.58 -22.67 -4.17
CA PHE A 263 35.82 -21.77 -3.28
C PHE A 263 36.54 -21.49 -1.95
N PHE A 264 37.42 -22.37 -1.50
CA PHE A 264 38.05 -22.30 -0.17
C PHE A 264 39.56 -22.04 -0.17
N GLY A 265 40.23 -22.01 -1.34
CA GLY A 265 41.68 -21.83 -1.44
C GLY A 265 42.48 -23.07 -1.03
N SER A 266 43.79 -23.08 -1.36
CA SER A 266 44.73 -24.16 -0.99
C SER A 266 45.49 -23.87 0.32
N SER A 267 45.44 -22.63 0.79
CA SER A 267 46.12 -22.04 1.93
C SER A 267 45.26 -20.86 2.43
N ALA A 268 45.56 -20.27 3.59
CA ALA A 268 44.74 -19.27 4.30
C ALA A 268 44.31 -17.99 3.52
N GLU A 269 44.64 -17.87 2.22
CA GLU A 269 44.16 -16.84 1.32
C GLU A 269 42.87 -17.32 0.64
N THR A 270 41.77 -16.68 1.02
CA THR A 270 40.42 -16.97 0.52
C THR A 270 40.23 -16.33 -0.86
N ILE A 271 39.54 -17.03 -1.77
CA ILE A 271 39.12 -16.46 -3.06
C ILE A 271 37.93 -15.54 -2.78
N GLU A 272 38.18 -14.23 -2.76
CA GLU A 272 37.17 -13.19 -2.59
C GLU A 272 36.97 -12.45 -3.91
N PHE A 273 35.77 -12.53 -4.47
CA PHE A 273 35.41 -11.81 -5.69
C PHE A 273 35.27 -10.32 -5.40
N GLY A 274 35.95 -9.50 -6.21
CA GLY A 274 35.96 -8.05 -6.10
C GLY A 274 34.65 -7.36 -6.47
N ALA A 275 34.63 -6.03 -6.30
CA ALA A 275 33.48 -5.17 -6.53
C ALA A 275 33.01 -5.12 -7.99
N GLN A 276 33.84 -5.53 -8.94
CA GLN A 276 33.48 -5.62 -10.37
C GLN A 276 33.28 -7.05 -10.86
N GLN A 277 33.22 -8.01 -9.94
CA GLN A 277 33.02 -9.41 -10.24
C GLN A 277 31.72 -9.91 -9.61
N CYS A 278 31.01 -10.82 -10.27
CA CYS A 278 29.81 -11.42 -9.70
C CYS A 278 29.65 -12.89 -10.07
N ILE A 279 28.90 -13.58 -9.22
CA ILE A 279 28.42 -14.94 -9.45
C ILE A 279 26.93 -14.85 -9.78
N LEU A 280 26.55 -15.33 -10.96
CA LEU A 280 25.16 -15.41 -11.39
C LEU A 280 24.62 -16.82 -11.19
N VAL A 281 23.48 -16.89 -10.52
CA VAL A 281 22.70 -18.10 -10.32
C VAL A 281 21.30 -17.91 -10.91
N ARG A 282 20.57 -19.00 -11.18
CA ARG A 282 19.22 -18.89 -11.77
C ARG A 282 18.21 -18.23 -10.85
N ASP A 283 18.15 -18.68 -9.61
CA ASP A 283 17.10 -18.32 -8.65
C ASP A 283 17.61 -18.25 -7.20
N ASP A 284 16.72 -17.87 -6.28
CA ASP A 284 17.05 -17.76 -4.86
C ASP A 284 17.39 -19.11 -4.22
N ALA A 285 16.81 -20.22 -4.71
CA ALA A 285 17.10 -21.55 -4.20
C ALA A 285 18.54 -21.97 -4.56
N ALA A 286 18.97 -21.68 -5.78
CA ALA A 286 20.34 -21.85 -6.24
C ALA A 286 21.32 -21.00 -5.43
N ARG A 287 20.98 -19.72 -5.17
CA ARG A 287 21.77 -18.84 -4.31
C ARG A 287 21.96 -19.42 -2.92
N GLU A 288 20.90 -19.93 -2.30
CA GLU A 288 20.97 -20.52 -0.96
C GLU A 288 21.70 -21.87 -0.94
N ARG A 289 21.59 -22.68 -2.00
CA ARG A 289 22.42 -23.88 -2.18
C ARG A 289 23.90 -23.52 -2.24
N LEU A 290 24.26 -22.54 -3.07
CA LEU A 290 25.65 -22.07 -3.19
C LEU A 290 26.15 -21.50 -1.85
N ARG A 291 25.37 -20.66 -1.18
CA ARG A 291 25.71 -20.12 0.16
C ARG A 291 25.98 -21.22 1.18
N LYS A 292 25.13 -22.26 1.23
CA LYS A 292 25.33 -23.42 2.08
C LYS A 292 26.61 -24.19 1.69
N ALA A 293 26.81 -24.41 0.40
CA ALA A 293 27.99 -25.10 -0.12
C ALA A 293 29.27 -24.38 0.30
N VAL A 294 29.32 -23.05 0.25
CA VAL A 294 30.46 -22.23 0.72
C VAL A 294 30.44 -21.91 2.22
N ARG A 295 29.64 -22.64 3.01
CA ARG A 295 29.51 -22.52 4.48
C ARG A 295 29.18 -21.09 4.95
N PHE A 296 28.33 -20.39 4.19
CA PHE A 296 27.89 -19.01 4.42
C PHE A 296 29.04 -17.99 4.51
N ARG A 297 30.20 -18.32 3.93
CA ARG A 297 31.30 -17.36 3.78
C ARG A 297 30.92 -16.28 2.78
N ASP A 298 31.42 -15.09 3.03
CA ASP A 298 31.24 -13.95 2.15
C ASP A 298 32.22 -13.99 0.98
N ILE A 299 31.86 -14.72 -0.08
CA ILE A 299 32.72 -14.97 -1.24
C ILE A 299 32.65 -13.89 -2.33
N GLY A 300 31.61 -13.05 -2.33
CA GLY A 300 31.37 -12.14 -3.45
C GLY A 300 29.90 -11.70 -3.58
N LEU A 301 29.63 -10.95 -4.63
CA LEU A 301 28.27 -10.64 -5.06
C LEU A 301 27.64 -11.87 -5.73
N ILE A 302 26.63 -12.46 -5.09
CA ILE A 302 25.81 -13.53 -5.68
C ILE A 302 24.44 -12.94 -6.03
N LEU A 303 24.12 -12.92 -7.32
CA LEU A 303 22.90 -12.34 -7.86
C LEU A 303 22.12 -13.39 -8.65
N THR A 304 20.79 -13.33 -8.57
CA THR A 304 19.95 -14.03 -9.54
C THR A 304 20.01 -13.34 -10.89
N LEU A 305 19.60 -14.03 -11.95
CA LEU A 305 19.50 -13.44 -13.28
C LEU A 305 18.60 -12.19 -13.31
N TYR A 306 17.48 -12.22 -12.57
CA TYR A 306 16.57 -11.07 -12.46
C TYR A 306 17.22 -9.89 -11.71
N GLU A 307 17.93 -10.15 -10.61
CA GLU A 307 18.63 -9.12 -9.83
C GLU A 307 19.80 -8.51 -10.61
N SER A 308 20.45 -9.28 -11.49
CA SER A 308 21.55 -8.81 -12.34
C SER A 308 21.10 -7.97 -13.54
N LYS A 309 19.81 -7.95 -13.85
CA LYS A 309 19.29 -7.19 -15.00
C LYS A 309 19.51 -5.69 -14.76
N GLY A 310 20.01 -4.99 -15.78
CA GLY A 310 20.41 -3.58 -15.66
C GLY A 310 21.75 -3.35 -14.95
N LEU A 311 22.41 -4.41 -14.46
CA LEU A 311 23.76 -4.36 -13.91
C LEU A 311 24.77 -4.95 -14.88
N GLU A 312 26.03 -4.55 -14.71
CA GLU A 312 27.16 -5.01 -15.53
C GLU A 312 28.40 -5.22 -14.66
N PHE A 313 29.22 -6.18 -15.05
CA PHE A 313 30.41 -6.62 -14.32
C PHE A 313 31.56 -6.82 -15.29
N ASN A 314 32.78 -6.56 -14.82
CA ASN A 314 33.96 -6.94 -15.61
C ASN A 314 33.98 -8.45 -15.77
N ASP A 315 33.78 -9.15 -14.66
CA ASP A 315 33.91 -10.60 -14.62
C ASP A 315 32.62 -11.24 -14.09
N VAL A 316 32.15 -12.25 -14.81
CA VAL A 316 30.92 -12.97 -14.49
C VAL A 316 31.21 -14.46 -14.43
N LEU A 317 30.86 -15.09 -13.32
CA LEU A 317 30.82 -16.54 -13.17
C LEU A 317 29.36 -17.02 -13.24
N LEU A 318 29.03 -17.81 -14.26
CA LEU A 318 27.77 -18.56 -14.28
C LEU A 318 27.96 -19.85 -13.50
N PHE A 319 27.18 -20.02 -12.43
CA PHE A 319 27.26 -21.19 -11.56
C PHE A 319 25.99 -22.03 -11.69
N ASP A 320 26.16 -23.30 -12.07
CA ASP A 320 25.08 -24.30 -12.20
C ASP A 320 23.89 -23.81 -13.04
N PHE A 321 24.16 -22.98 -14.05
CA PHE A 321 23.12 -22.40 -14.90
C PHE A 321 22.33 -23.46 -15.67
N PHE A 322 22.98 -24.51 -16.15
CA PHE A 322 22.35 -25.61 -16.87
C PHE A 322 21.85 -26.70 -15.92
N ALA A 323 22.59 -26.99 -14.84
CA ALA A 323 22.14 -27.92 -13.80
C ALA A 323 20.80 -27.50 -13.17
N ASP A 324 20.61 -26.20 -12.95
CA ASP A 324 19.38 -25.63 -12.41
C ASP A 324 18.29 -25.39 -13.48
N SER A 325 18.50 -25.90 -14.69
CA SER A 325 17.52 -25.81 -15.77
C SER A 325 16.30 -26.71 -15.52
N THR A 326 15.12 -26.22 -15.89
CA THR A 326 13.92 -27.06 -15.99
C THR A 326 13.90 -27.89 -17.29
N VAL A 327 14.85 -27.65 -18.19
CA VAL A 327 15.01 -28.30 -19.48
C VAL A 327 16.04 -29.40 -19.33
N ASP A 328 15.65 -30.63 -19.66
CA ASP A 328 16.53 -31.79 -19.62
C ASP A 328 17.63 -31.74 -20.70
N ALA A 329 18.65 -32.59 -20.51
CA ALA A 329 19.77 -32.70 -21.43
C ALA A 329 19.33 -33.13 -22.85
N GLU A 330 18.24 -33.88 -22.98
CA GLU A 330 17.70 -34.34 -24.26
C GLU A 330 17.19 -33.17 -25.10
N ASN A 331 16.42 -32.25 -24.51
CA ASN A 331 15.93 -31.08 -25.22
C ASN A 331 17.07 -30.13 -25.59
N TRP A 332 18.11 -30.01 -24.75
CA TRP A 332 19.30 -29.23 -25.08
C TRP A 332 20.07 -29.79 -26.28
N GLN A 333 19.95 -31.07 -26.65
CA GLN A 333 20.58 -31.62 -27.86
C GLN A 333 20.15 -30.91 -29.15
N LEU A 334 18.96 -30.31 -29.18
CA LEU A 334 18.45 -29.55 -30.33
C LEU A 334 19.43 -28.46 -30.79
N VAL A 335 20.22 -27.88 -29.88
CA VAL A 335 21.19 -26.84 -30.24
C VAL A 335 22.32 -27.35 -31.15
N LEU A 336 22.59 -28.66 -31.16
CA LEU A 336 23.59 -29.28 -32.02
C LEU A 336 23.15 -29.36 -33.48
N ASP A 337 21.85 -29.31 -33.78
CA ASP A 337 21.36 -29.24 -35.16
C ASP A 337 21.84 -27.96 -35.88
N ALA A 338 22.23 -26.94 -35.10
CA ALA A 338 22.86 -25.73 -35.62
C ALA A 338 24.30 -25.95 -36.12
N LEU A 339 24.94 -27.09 -35.82
CA LEU A 339 26.26 -27.46 -36.38
C LEU A 339 26.17 -27.89 -37.84
N SER A 340 25.05 -28.49 -38.24
CA SER A 340 24.91 -29.09 -39.57
C SER A 340 24.85 -28.06 -40.70
N GLN A 341 24.50 -26.80 -40.41
CA GLN A 341 24.44 -25.71 -41.38
C GLN A 341 24.76 -24.36 -40.74
N PRO A 342 25.62 -23.52 -41.35
CA PRO A 342 25.98 -22.20 -40.82
C PRO A 342 24.76 -21.27 -40.73
N CYS A 343 24.73 -20.43 -39.69
CA CYS A 343 23.63 -19.48 -39.42
C CYS A 343 23.49 -18.37 -40.49
N GLU A 344 24.43 -18.28 -41.44
CA GLU A 344 24.50 -17.21 -42.45
C GLU A 344 23.73 -17.52 -43.75
N GLU A 345 23.19 -18.74 -43.90
CA GLU A 345 22.36 -19.09 -45.05
C GLU A 345 20.87 -18.86 -44.73
N ASP A 346 20.20 -18.01 -45.53
CA ASP A 346 18.76 -17.65 -45.50
C ASP A 346 17.79 -18.84 -45.72
N HIS A 347 18.26 -20.08 -45.54
CA HIS A 347 17.41 -21.25 -45.63
C HIS A 347 16.50 -21.32 -44.41
N ALA A 348 15.23 -20.95 -44.62
CA ALA A 348 14.16 -21.03 -43.64
C ALA A 348 14.06 -22.46 -43.08
N PHE A 349 14.62 -22.68 -41.89
CA PHE A 349 14.36 -23.88 -41.12
C PHE A 349 12.86 -23.93 -40.80
N ALA A 350 12.28 -25.12 -40.83
CA ALA A 350 10.92 -25.27 -40.30
C ALA A 350 10.95 -24.87 -38.81
N PRO A 351 10.14 -23.87 -38.39
CA PRO A 351 10.10 -23.46 -36.99
C PRO A 351 9.79 -24.66 -36.11
N VAL A 352 10.40 -24.71 -34.92
CA VAL A 352 10.07 -25.75 -33.95
C VAL A 352 8.68 -25.44 -33.40
N THR A 353 7.71 -26.26 -33.81
CA THR A 353 6.30 -26.12 -33.37
C THR A 353 5.96 -26.98 -32.17
N ASP A 354 6.87 -27.87 -31.76
CA ASP A 354 6.68 -28.76 -30.62
C ASP A 354 6.84 -27.97 -29.32
N ALA A 355 5.77 -27.96 -28.53
CA ALA A 355 5.68 -27.22 -27.28
C ALA A 355 6.73 -27.64 -26.24
N ARG A 356 7.28 -28.86 -26.34
CA ARG A 356 8.33 -29.37 -25.45
C ARG A 356 9.57 -28.48 -25.44
N TYR A 357 9.91 -27.85 -26.57
CA TYR A 357 11.09 -27.01 -26.67
C TYR A 357 10.85 -25.54 -26.27
N ASN A 358 9.61 -25.13 -25.95
CA ASN A 358 9.34 -23.74 -25.55
C ASN A 358 10.13 -23.32 -24.29
N ALA A 359 10.34 -24.25 -23.37
CA ALA A 359 11.16 -24.02 -22.18
C ALA A 359 12.63 -23.77 -22.54
N LEU A 360 13.14 -24.39 -23.61
CA LEU A 360 14.50 -24.14 -24.11
C LEU A 360 14.65 -22.74 -24.69
N CYS A 361 13.65 -22.21 -25.40
CA CYS A 361 13.67 -20.83 -25.88
C CYS A 361 13.85 -19.83 -24.72
N ARG A 362 13.11 -20.03 -23.63
CA ARG A 362 13.23 -19.22 -22.41
C ARG A 362 14.63 -19.31 -21.80
N ASP A 363 15.17 -20.52 -21.71
CA ASP A 363 16.50 -20.75 -21.15
C ASP A 363 17.61 -20.14 -22.01
N LEU A 364 17.46 -20.14 -23.34
CA LEU A 364 18.35 -19.42 -24.25
C LEU A 364 18.27 -17.90 -24.03
N LYS A 365 17.08 -17.33 -23.82
CA LYS A 365 16.95 -15.90 -23.44
C LYS A 365 17.64 -15.59 -22.11
N PHE A 366 17.47 -16.45 -21.11
CA PHE A 366 18.18 -16.32 -19.83
C PHE A 366 19.71 -16.41 -20.01
N LEU A 367 20.19 -17.33 -20.83
CA LEU A 367 21.61 -17.47 -21.13
C LEU A 367 22.16 -16.22 -21.82
N TYR A 368 21.41 -15.65 -22.79
CA TYR A 368 21.78 -14.40 -23.45
C TYR A 368 21.89 -13.23 -22.44
N VAL A 369 20.90 -13.07 -21.54
CA VAL A 369 20.97 -12.05 -20.50
C VAL A 369 22.19 -12.26 -19.60
N ALA A 370 22.47 -13.51 -19.20
CA ALA A 370 23.61 -13.85 -18.35
C ALA A 370 24.96 -13.51 -19.01
N ILE A 371 25.15 -13.88 -20.28
CA ILE A 371 26.37 -13.59 -21.06
C ILE A 371 26.57 -12.08 -21.20
N THR A 372 25.50 -11.33 -21.48
CA THR A 372 25.59 -9.87 -21.72
C THR A 372 25.87 -9.05 -20.46
N ARG A 373 25.86 -9.66 -19.26
CA ARG A 373 26.31 -8.99 -18.03
C ARG A 373 27.83 -8.83 -17.95
N ALA A 374 28.58 -9.64 -18.71
CA ALA A 374 30.04 -9.68 -18.68
C ALA A 374 30.69 -8.69 -19.66
N ARG A 375 31.67 -7.91 -19.19
CA ARG A 375 32.42 -6.95 -20.02
C ARG A 375 33.79 -7.46 -20.45
N LYS A 376 34.51 -8.15 -19.55
CA LYS A 376 35.89 -8.63 -19.75
C LYS A 376 36.01 -10.15 -19.71
N ASN A 377 35.55 -10.79 -18.64
CA ASN A 377 35.69 -12.24 -18.48
C ASN A 377 34.33 -12.90 -18.22
N LEU A 378 34.11 -14.04 -18.87
CA LEU A 378 32.96 -14.89 -18.65
C LEU A 378 33.46 -16.31 -18.35
N TRP A 379 33.10 -16.81 -17.18
CA TRP A 379 33.39 -18.16 -16.72
C TRP A 379 32.08 -18.93 -16.57
N ILE A 380 32.08 -20.17 -17.03
CA ILE A 380 30.92 -21.06 -16.92
C ILE A 380 31.37 -22.30 -16.16
N VAL A 381 30.70 -22.54 -15.03
CA VAL A 381 30.90 -23.69 -14.16
C VAL A 381 29.56 -24.36 -13.96
N ASP A 382 29.48 -25.63 -14.36
CA ASP A 382 28.26 -26.43 -14.24
C ASP A 382 28.61 -27.84 -13.76
N THR A 383 27.88 -28.31 -12.75
CA THR A 383 28.02 -29.65 -12.18
C THR A 383 27.33 -30.74 -12.99
N SER A 384 26.50 -30.37 -13.97
CA SER A 384 25.74 -31.29 -14.80
C SER A 384 26.26 -31.35 -16.23
N ASP A 385 25.91 -32.43 -16.94
CA ASP A 385 26.16 -32.57 -18.38
C ASP A 385 25.07 -31.90 -19.24
N VAL A 386 24.11 -31.18 -18.65
CA VAL A 386 23.00 -30.53 -19.37
C VAL A 386 23.53 -29.44 -20.31
N GLY A 387 24.59 -28.73 -19.92
CA GLY A 387 25.24 -27.69 -20.72
C GLY A 387 26.16 -28.22 -21.82
N GLU A 388 26.31 -29.54 -21.95
CA GLU A 388 27.31 -30.12 -22.85
C GLU A 388 27.01 -29.90 -24.34
N PRO A 389 25.74 -29.92 -24.81
CA PRO A 389 25.40 -29.55 -26.19
C PRO A 389 25.83 -28.13 -26.57
N ILE A 390 25.57 -27.13 -25.73
CA ILE A 390 25.96 -25.74 -26.04
C ILE A 390 27.48 -25.57 -25.98
N ARG A 391 28.16 -26.28 -25.08
CA ARG A 391 29.62 -26.31 -25.02
C ARG A 391 30.21 -26.84 -26.32
N VAL A 392 29.74 -28.00 -26.79
CA VAL A 392 30.20 -28.61 -28.06
C VAL A 392 29.96 -27.65 -29.23
N LEU A 393 28.79 -27.02 -29.31
CA LEU A 393 28.48 -26.02 -30.34
C LEU A 393 29.47 -24.86 -30.34
N TRP A 394 29.71 -24.25 -29.17
CA TRP A 394 30.64 -23.13 -29.05
C TRP A 394 32.10 -23.54 -29.27
N THR A 395 32.50 -24.75 -28.86
CA THR A 395 33.84 -25.30 -29.15
C THR A 395 34.04 -25.48 -30.65
N ALA A 396 33.06 -26.03 -31.37
CA ALA A 396 33.14 -26.23 -32.82
C ALA A 396 33.23 -24.89 -33.57
N LYS A 397 32.58 -23.84 -33.06
CA LYS A 397 32.70 -22.46 -33.58
C LYS A 397 33.94 -21.72 -33.10
N ALA A 398 34.79 -22.36 -32.29
CA ALA A 398 35.97 -21.77 -31.65
C ALA A 398 35.67 -20.51 -30.81
N GLN A 399 34.51 -20.46 -30.16
CA GLN A 399 34.03 -19.30 -29.39
C GLN A 399 34.40 -19.36 -27.90
N ILE A 400 34.67 -20.55 -27.36
CA ILE A 400 35.06 -20.76 -25.96
C ILE A 400 36.40 -21.47 -25.84
N GLU A 401 37.00 -21.40 -24.65
CA GLU A 401 38.09 -22.26 -24.22
C GLU A 401 37.56 -23.28 -23.21
N THR A 402 37.83 -24.58 -23.44
CA THR A 402 37.41 -25.64 -22.52
C THR A 402 38.58 -26.02 -21.61
N VAL A 403 38.39 -25.86 -20.30
CA VAL A 403 39.46 -26.06 -19.31
C VAL A 403 39.03 -27.11 -18.29
N ILE A 404 39.95 -28.02 -17.93
CA ILE A 404 39.79 -28.88 -16.76
C ILE A 404 40.38 -28.10 -15.57
N PRO A 405 39.63 -27.89 -14.49
CA PRO A 405 40.11 -27.17 -13.31
C PRO A 405 41.45 -27.74 -12.80
N LYS A 406 42.47 -26.89 -12.66
CA LYS A 406 43.75 -27.22 -12.03
C LYS A 406 43.81 -26.61 -10.63
N ILE A 407 44.63 -27.18 -9.75
CA ILE A 407 44.75 -26.82 -8.32
C ILE A 407 45.08 -25.33 -8.08
N ASN A 408 45.69 -24.62 -9.03
CA ASN A 408 45.98 -23.18 -8.95
C ASN A 408 45.16 -22.40 -9.99
N THR A 409 43.92 -22.06 -9.67
CA THR A 409 43.12 -21.06 -10.41
C THR A 409 43.38 -19.65 -9.88
N SER A 410 44.65 -19.29 -9.72
CA SER A 410 45.10 -17.96 -9.31
C SER A 410 44.85 -17.00 -10.49
N GLY A 411 43.73 -16.28 -10.47
CA GLY A 411 43.32 -15.37 -11.54
C GLY A 411 41.81 -15.15 -11.68
N LEU A 412 40.98 -15.89 -10.94
CA LEU A 412 39.52 -15.69 -10.94
C LEU A 412 39.06 -14.54 -10.03
N ALA A 413 39.69 -14.39 -8.87
CA ALA A 413 39.37 -13.35 -7.90
C ALA A 413 40.35 -12.18 -8.03
N GLU A 414 39.79 -10.98 -8.17
CA GLU A 414 40.50 -9.71 -8.13
C GLU A 414 40.06 -8.97 -6.86
N SER A 415 40.99 -8.64 -5.96
CA SER A 415 40.66 -7.84 -4.79
C SER A 415 40.29 -6.42 -5.21
N SER A 416 39.29 -5.84 -4.55
CA SER A 416 38.85 -4.46 -4.85
C SER A 416 39.14 -3.52 -3.69
N SER A 417 39.35 -2.24 -4.03
CA SER A 417 39.52 -1.19 -3.03
C SER A 417 38.20 -0.89 -2.31
N LYS A 418 38.27 -0.19 -1.17
CA LYS A 418 37.07 0.24 -0.43
C LYS A 418 36.24 1.22 -1.25
N GLU A 419 36.87 2.09 -2.02
CA GLU A 419 36.24 3.07 -2.91
C GLU A 419 35.49 2.38 -4.06
N GLU A 420 36.04 1.30 -4.61
CA GLU A 420 35.35 0.50 -5.62
C GLU A 420 34.11 -0.20 -5.06
N TRP A 421 34.22 -0.75 -3.83
CA TRP A 421 33.08 -1.31 -3.11
C TRP A 421 32.01 -0.27 -2.80
N GLU A 422 32.40 0.95 -2.42
CA GLU A 422 31.47 2.05 -2.15
C GLU A 422 30.71 2.46 -3.41
N LYS A 423 31.41 2.62 -4.54
CA LYS A 423 30.78 2.91 -5.82
C LYS A 423 29.80 1.81 -6.24
N ARG A 424 30.23 0.54 -6.13
CA ARG A 424 29.37 -0.61 -6.42
C ARG A 424 28.14 -0.66 -5.50
N ALA A 425 28.32 -0.36 -4.22
CA ALA A 425 27.23 -0.32 -3.26
C ALA A 425 26.19 0.73 -3.62
N LEU A 426 26.62 1.92 -4.05
CA LEU A 426 25.73 2.98 -4.52
C LEU A 426 24.96 2.56 -5.78
N ASP A 427 25.66 1.95 -6.75
CA ASP A 427 25.03 1.43 -7.97
C ASP A 427 23.96 0.38 -7.64
N LEU A 428 24.27 -0.57 -6.75
CA LEU A 428 23.32 -1.58 -6.28
C LEU A 428 22.13 -0.96 -5.52
N PHE A 429 22.38 0.04 -4.68
CA PHE A 429 21.35 0.74 -3.91
C PHE A 429 20.36 1.48 -4.83
N ASN A 430 20.87 2.17 -5.86
CA ASN A 430 20.04 2.86 -6.85
C ASN A 430 19.19 1.89 -7.68
N ASN A 431 19.72 0.68 -7.93
CA ASN A 431 18.98 -0.42 -8.57
C ASN A 431 18.09 -1.23 -7.59
N LYS A 432 17.90 -0.74 -6.37
CA LYS A 432 17.05 -1.34 -5.31
C LYS A 432 17.51 -2.74 -4.86
N GLN A 433 18.75 -3.12 -5.14
CA GLN A 433 19.38 -4.36 -4.67
C GLN A 433 19.95 -4.14 -3.26
N TYR A 434 19.05 -3.85 -2.30
CA TYR A 434 19.43 -3.34 -0.99
C TYR A 434 20.25 -4.33 -0.15
N LEU A 435 20.01 -5.64 -0.28
CA LEU A 435 20.77 -6.67 0.43
C LEU A 435 22.23 -6.67 -0.02
N GLN A 436 22.47 -6.68 -1.34
CA GLN A 436 23.80 -6.69 -1.92
C GLN A 436 24.50 -5.33 -1.74
N ALA A 437 23.75 -4.22 -1.76
CA ALA A 437 24.26 -2.90 -1.42
C ALA A 437 24.74 -2.84 0.04
N MET A 438 23.97 -3.39 0.98
CA MET A 438 24.35 -3.48 2.40
C MET A 438 25.66 -4.25 2.57
N GLN A 439 25.80 -5.42 1.93
CA GLN A 439 27.03 -6.24 1.97
C GLN A 439 28.22 -5.48 1.35
N SER A 440 27.99 -4.75 0.26
CA SER A 440 29.02 -3.95 -0.40
C SER A 440 29.47 -2.75 0.44
N TYR A 441 28.55 -2.05 1.12
CA TYR A 441 28.90 -0.96 2.05
C TYR A 441 29.66 -1.47 3.28
N GLU A 442 29.37 -2.69 3.73
CA GLU A 442 30.16 -3.36 4.78
C GLU A 442 31.61 -3.56 4.34
N ARG A 443 31.84 -4.07 3.12
CA ARG A 443 33.19 -4.20 2.54
C ARG A 443 33.89 -2.86 2.33
N ALA A 444 33.13 -1.83 1.96
CA ALA A 444 33.63 -0.46 1.85
C ALA A 444 33.94 0.19 3.21
N SER A 445 33.64 -0.45 4.35
CA SER A 445 33.74 0.13 5.70
C SER A 445 32.90 1.42 5.86
N ARG A 446 31.69 1.43 5.29
CA ARG A 446 30.72 2.54 5.30
C ARG A 446 29.52 2.19 6.19
N PRO A 447 29.64 2.31 7.54
CA PRO A 447 28.62 1.80 8.47
C PRO A 447 27.30 2.55 8.39
N ARG A 448 27.33 3.86 8.08
CA ARG A 448 26.12 4.67 7.95
C ARG A 448 25.31 4.20 6.74
N GLU A 449 25.94 4.13 5.58
CA GLU A 449 25.32 3.73 4.32
C GLU A 449 24.86 2.27 4.39
N LYS A 450 25.64 1.40 5.04
CA LYS A 450 25.22 0.02 5.38
C LYS A 450 23.91 0.00 6.17
N ASN A 451 23.79 0.81 7.21
CA ASN A 451 22.58 0.87 8.05
C ASN A 451 21.36 1.38 7.26
N VAL A 452 21.57 2.36 6.38
CA VAL A 452 20.51 2.84 5.48
C VAL A 452 20.08 1.73 4.51
N ALA A 453 21.03 1.07 3.83
CA ALA A 453 20.73 -0.06 2.95
C ALA A 453 19.99 -1.19 3.67
N HIS A 454 20.39 -1.49 4.91
CA HIS A 454 19.71 -2.44 5.76
C HIS A 454 18.26 -2.02 6.09
N ALA A 455 18.01 -0.76 6.41
CA ALA A 455 16.65 -0.25 6.67
C ALA A 455 15.74 -0.39 5.43
N TYR A 456 16.25 -0.08 4.24
CA TYR A 456 15.53 -0.28 2.99
C TYR A 456 15.26 -1.77 2.70
N TYR A 457 16.25 -2.63 2.92
CA TYR A 457 16.08 -4.09 2.80
C TYR A 457 14.99 -4.61 3.75
N LEU A 458 15.03 -4.25 5.03
CA LEU A 458 14.02 -4.65 6.02
C LEU A 458 12.61 -4.22 5.62
N ARG A 459 12.47 -3.03 5.00
CA ARG A 459 11.18 -2.56 4.50
C ARG A 459 10.68 -3.40 3.32
N GLU A 460 11.55 -3.80 2.40
CA GLU A 460 11.16 -4.68 1.29
C GLU A 460 10.77 -6.08 1.81
N VAL A 461 11.50 -6.61 2.80
CA VAL A 461 11.11 -7.85 3.51
C VAL A 461 9.74 -7.69 4.16
N ALA A 462 9.49 -6.61 4.91
CA ALA A 462 8.20 -6.36 5.55
C ALA A 462 7.04 -6.21 4.56
N ARG A 463 7.31 -5.63 3.38
CA ARG A 463 6.34 -5.52 2.28
C ARG A 463 6.06 -6.86 1.62
N ALA A 464 7.08 -7.71 1.49
CA ALA A 464 6.95 -9.06 0.97
C ALA A 464 6.23 -10.00 1.94
N THR A 465 6.26 -9.73 3.26
CA THR A 465 5.55 -10.56 4.24
C THR A 465 4.03 -10.55 3.98
N PRO A 466 3.39 -11.73 3.88
CA PRO A 466 1.96 -11.83 3.55
C PRO A 466 1.05 -11.10 4.53
N LEU A 467 0.00 -10.47 3.99
CA LEU A 467 -1.04 -9.77 4.77
C LEU A 467 -1.89 -10.72 5.65
N HIS A 468 -2.05 -11.97 5.22
CA HIS A 468 -2.87 -12.97 5.92
C HIS A 468 -2.00 -14.18 6.29
N SER A 469 -1.15 -13.99 7.27
CA SER A 469 -0.45 -15.07 7.94
C SER A 469 -1.36 -15.72 8.99
N ARG A 470 -1.12 -17.01 9.29
CA ARG A 470 -1.89 -17.78 10.28
C ARG A 470 -1.83 -17.19 11.70
N ASP A 471 -0.89 -16.28 11.95
CA ASP A 471 -0.66 -15.58 13.21
C ASP A 471 -1.43 -14.25 13.34
N GLY A 472 -2.38 -13.96 12.45
CA GLY A 472 -3.16 -12.71 12.49
C GLY A 472 -2.39 -11.46 12.07
N GLY A 473 -1.24 -11.61 11.37
CA GLY A 473 -0.45 -10.49 10.84
C GLY A 473 0.67 -10.04 11.77
N GLN A 474 0.92 -10.73 12.88
CA GLN A 474 1.94 -10.37 13.86
C GLN A 474 3.36 -10.36 13.27
N THR A 475 3.72 -11.36 12.47
CA THR A 475 5.03 -11.41 11.78
C THR A 475 5.26 -10.18 10.91
N ARG A 476 4.21 -9.71 10.22
CA ARG A 476 4.27 -8.51 9.37
C ARG A 476 4.42 -7.24 10.20
N GLN A 477 3.70 -7.13 11.32
CA GLN A 477 3.85 -6.02 12.25
C GLN A 477 5.27 -5.94 12.82
N VAL A 478 5.85 -7.07 13.23
CA VAL A 478 7.23 -7.15 13.73
C VAL A 478 8.23 -6.73 12.65
N ALA A 479 8.06 -7.21 11.41
CA ALA A 479 8.92 -6.83 10.30
C ALA A 479 8.86 -5.32 10.00
N PHE A 480 7.67 -4.72 9.97
CA PHE A 480 7.51 -3.27 9.79
C PHE A 480 8.06 -2.46 10.96
N THR A 481 7.96 -2.99 12.19
CA THR A 481 8.53 -2.35 13.38
C THR A 481 10.06 -2.33 13.29
N GLY A 482 10.70 -3.45 12.93
CA GLY A 482 12.15 -3.50 12.71
C GLY A 482 12.62 -2.55 11.62
N ALA A 483 11.87 -2.45 10.50
CA ALA A 483 12.17 -1.48 9.45
C ALA A 483 12.03 -0.03 9.94
N ALA A 484 10.96 0.29 10.68
CA ALA A 484 10.73 1.63 11.23
C ALA A 484 11.85 2.07 12.18
N GLU A 485 12.28 1.19 13.08
CA GLU A 485 13.35 1.44 14.03
C GLU A 485 14.71 1.62 13.34
N ALA A 486 14.97 0.86 12.26
CA ALA A 486 16.18 1.03 11.46
C ALA A 486 16.22 2.38 10.73
N PHE A 487 15.10 2.83 10.16
CA PHE A 487 15.00 4.16 9.54
C PHE A 487 15.12 5.28 10.58
N TRP A 488 14.46 5.14 11.72
CA TRP A 488 14.55 6.10 12.82
C TRP A 488 15.99 6.27 13.31
N SER A 489 16.70 5.15 13.50
CA SER A 489 18.11 5.16 13.90
C SER A 489 19.00 5.78 12.81
N SER A 490 18.70 5.53 11.54
CA SER A 490 19.41 6.13 10.40
C SER A 490 19.19 7.65 10.33
N ALA A 491 18.01 8.15 10.67
CA ALA A 491 17.69 9.57 10.75
C ALA A 491 18.47 10.28 11.87
N ARG A 492 18.75 9.59 12.98
CA ARG A 492 19.54 10.16 14.11
C ARG A 492 21.05 10.03 13.94
N CYS A 493 21.50 9.36 12.88
CA CYS A 493 22.93 9.14 12.65
C CYS A 493 23.65 10.46 12.32
N GLN A 494 24.82 10.67 12.93
CA GLN A 494 25.66 11.83 12.63
C GLN A 494 26.09 11.79 11.16
N GLY A 495 25.93 12.91 10.45
CA GLY A 495 26.27 13.04 9.03
C GLY A 495 25.09 12.96 8.06
N ALA A 496 23.88 12.61 8.51
CA ALA A 496 22.67 12.73 7.68
C ALA A 496 22.33 14.20 7.40
N SER A 497 22.11 14.54 6.13
CA SER A 497 21.63 15.88 5.75
C SER A 497 20.21 16.11 6.27
N ALA A 498 19.79 17.36 6.42
CA ALA A 498 18.43 17.68 6.88
C ALA A 498 17.36 17.03 5.98
N GLU A 499 17.57 17.01 4.66
CA GLU A 499 16.66 16.37 3.70
C GLU A 499 16.58 14.85 3.89
N GLU A 500 17.72 14.19 4.11
CA GLU A 500 17.77 12.76 4.38
C GLU A 500 17.08 12.42 5.71
N GLN A 501 17.31 13.22 6.75
CA GLN A 501 16.66 13.02 8.06
C GLN A 501 15.14 13.08 7.94
N LEU A 502 14.61 14.12 7.28
CA LEU A 502 13.18 14.27 7.04
C LEU A 502 12.62 13.08 6.23
N ALA A 503 13.35 12.63 5.21
CA ALA A 503 12.95 11.48 4.41
C ALA A 503 12.93 10.17 5.23
N TYR A 504 13.95 9.92 6.05
CA TYR A 504 14.03 8.72 6.89
C TYR A 504 12.97 8.71 7.99
N TYR A 505 12.71 9.83 8.66
CA TYR A 505 11.59 9.94 9.62
C TYR A 505 10.25 9.71 8.94
N ARG A 506 10.03 10.27 7.73
CA ARG A 506 8.82 10.03 6.97
C ARG A 506 8.62 8.54 6.65
N ILE A 507 9.66 7.85 6.21
CA ILE A 507 9.60 6.41 5.91
C ILE A 507 9.37 5.60 7.20
N ALA A 508 10.02 5.96 8.30
CA ALA A 508 9.80 5.31 9.60
C ALA A 508 8.34 5.45 10.04
N ALA A 509 7.74 6.63 9.88
CA ALA A 509 6.34 6.90 10.18
C ALA A 509 5.38 6.04 9.34
N GLU A 510 5.65 5.91 8.04
CA GLU A 510 4.91 5.01 7.15
C GLU A 510 4.98 3.56 7.65
N CYS A 511 6.16 3.08 8.03
CA CYS A 511 6.34 1.74 8.59
C CYS A 511 5.61 1.55 9.93
N TYR A 512 5.65 2.53 10.85
CA TYR A 512 4.90 2.46 12.12
C TYR A 512 3.38 2.46 11.91
N THR A 513 2.90 3.23 10.92
CA THR A 513 1.49 3.21 10.52
C THR A 513 1.09 1.81 10.05
N MET A 514 1.94 1.15 9.26
CA MET A 514 1.70 -0.21 8.75
C MET A 514 1.70 -1.29 9.84
N CYS A 515 2.42 -1.09 10.96
CA CYS A 515 2.36 -2.01 12.09
C CYS A 515 1.26 -1.67 13.12
N GLY A 516 0.52 -0.57 12.92
CA GLY A 516 -0.54 -0.11 13.82
C GLY A 516 -0.06 0.69 15.04
N ASN A 517 1.23 1.02 15.11
CA ASN A 517 1.77 1.87 16.18
C ASN A 517 1.63 3.35 15.82
N TYR A 518 0.41 3.86 15.97
CA TYR A 518 0.07 5.23 15.59
C TYR A 518 0.76 6.32 16.42
N GLY A 519 1.17 6.01 17.66
CA GLY A 519 1.87 6.97 18.53
C GLY A 519 3.27 7.26 18.02
N LYS A 520 4.07 6.20 17.79
CA LYS A 520 5.39 6.34 17.17
C LYS A 520 5.31 6.87 15.73
N ALA A 521 4.24 6.53 15.00
CA ALA A 521 4.00 7.10 13.67
C ALA A 521 3.77 8.62 13.74
N GLY A 522 2.94 9.08 14.68
CA GLY A 522 2.71 10.51 14.92
C GLY A 522 4.00 11.26 15.25
N GLU A 523 4.83 10.69 16.12
CA GLU A 523 6.12 11.27 16.51
C GLU A 523 7.07 11.37 15.30
N ALA A 524 7.19 10.28 14.53
CA ALA A 524 8.01 10.22 13.33
C ALA A 524 7.56 11.23 12.26
N TYR A 525 6.25 11.37 12.03
CA TYR A 525 5.74 12.37 11.10
C TYR A 525 5.99 13.81 11.58
N CYS A 526 5.96 14.06 12.89
CA CYS A 526 6.32 15.36 13.45
C CYS A 526 7.80 15.68 13.20
N CYS A 527 8.70 14.73 13.48
CA CYS A 527 10.12 14.85 13.15
C CYS A 527 10.40 15.01 11.65
N ALA A 528 9.52 14.50 10.79
CA ALA A 528 9.58 14.67 9.33
C ALA A 528 8.95 15.99 8.83
N SER A 529 8.53 16.88 9.72
CA SER A 529 7.79 18.13 9.40
C SER A 529 6.49 17.90 8.61
N GLN A 530 5.89 16.70 8.73
CA GLN A 530 4.62 16.32 8.13
C GLN A 530 3.48 16.43 9.15
N TYR A 531 3.25 17.64 9.66
CA TYR A 531 2.37 17.89 10.82
C TYR A 531 0.92 17.43 10.62
N ALA A 532 0.38 17.55 9.41
CA ALA A 532 -0.96 17.06 9.09
C ALA A 532 -1.06 15.53 9.24
N LEU A 533 -0.05 14.78 8.77
CA LEU A 533 0.00 13.32 8.90
C LEU A 533 0.27 12.89 10.35
N SER A 534 1.05 13.68 11.09
CA SER A 534 1.30 13.47 12.51
C SER A 534 0.01 13.53 13.32
N ALA A 535 -0.74 14.63 13.22
CA ALA A 535 -2.02 14.80 13.92
C ALA A 535 -3.05 13.74 13.50
N GLN A 536 -3.11 13.37 12.22
CA GLN A 536 -3.99 12.28 11.74
C GLN A 536 -3.62 10.93 12.34
N SER A 537 -2.32 10.64 12.48
CA SER A 537 -1.83 9.39 13.07
C SER A 537 -2.21 9.33 14.55
N TYR A 538 -1.92 10.37 15.32
CA TYR A 538 -2.33 10.44 16.73
C TYR A 538 -3.84 10.28 16.90
N ARG A 539 -4.65 10.96 16.07
CA ARG A 539 -6.11 10.77 16.05
C ARG A 539 -6.52 9.32 15.82
N ARG A 540 -5.89 8.63 14.85
CA ARG A 540 -6.16 7.20 14.59
C ARG A 540 -5.78 6.30 15.76
N GLY A 541 -4.75 6.69 16.51
CA GLY A 541 -4.33 6.00 17.72
C GLY A 541 -5.13 6.33 18.97
N GLY A 542 -6.11 7.23 18.90
CA GLY A 542 -6.85 7.73 20.08
C GLY A 542 -6.05 8.67 20.99
N MET A 543 -4.89 9.14 20.51
CA MET A 543 -3.99 10.07 21.21
C MET A 543 -4.41 11.52 20.90
N PHE A 544 -5.55 11.94 21.43
CA PHE A 544 -6.17 13.23 21.07
C PHE A 544 -5.40 14.43 21.64
N ASP A 545 -4.77 14.29 22.81
CA ASP A 545 -3.98 15.35 23.44
C ASP A 545 -2.78 15.73 22.55
N GLU A 546 -2.04 14.73 22.08
CA GLU A 546 -0.90 14.91 21.16
C GLU A 546 -1.36 15.43 19.79
N ALA A 547 -2.51 14.95 19.29
CA ALA A 547 -3.07 15.44 18.03
C ALA A 547 -3.41 16.94 18.08
N VAL A 548 -4.02 17.39 19.19
CA VAL A 548 -4.34 18.79 19.44
C VAL A 548 -3.07 19.63 19.60
N GLU A 549 -2.09 19.14 20.36
CA GLU A 549 -0.81 19.84 20.59
C GLU A 549 -0.07 20.12 19.27
N VAL A 550 -0.02 19.14 18.36
CA VAL A 550 0.58 19.32 17.03
C VAL A 550 -0.15 20.39 16.24
N ILE A 551 -1.49 20.42 16.28
CA ILE A 551 -2.29 21.43 15.58
C ILE A 551 -2.07 22.82 16.17
N ARG A 552 -2.02 22.94 17.50
CA ARG A 552 -1.76 24.22 18.19
C ARG A 552 -0.36 24.75 17.85
N SER A 553 0.65 23.89 17.88
CA SER A 553 2.04 24.27 17.65
C SER A 553 2.37 24.59 16.19
N HIS A 554 1.66 23.97 15.23
CA HIS A 554 1.97 24.07 13.80
C HIS A 554 0.78 24.49 12.93
N ARG A 555 -0.14 25.30 13.45
CA ARG A 555 -1.40 25.68 12.77
C ARG A 555 -1.21 26.19 11.35
N ASN A 556 -0.19 27.02 11.12
CA ASN A 556 0.09 27.61 9.81
C ASN A 556 0.56 26.61 8.75
N SER A 557 0.98 25.41 9.16
CA SER A 557 1.49 24.35 8.27
C SER A 557 0.45 23.25 7.99
N ILE A 558 -0.74 23.35 8.57
CA ILE A 558 -1.80 22.35 8.44
C ILE A 558 -2.99 22.98 7.73
N ASP A 559 -3.54 22.27 6.74
CA ASP A 559 -4.76 22.66 6.06
C ASP A 559 -5.92 22.83 7.04
N GLU A 560 -6.65 23.93 6.93
CA GLU A 560 -7.70 24.32 7.87
C GLU A 560 -8.83 23.29 7.95
N SER A 561 -9.18 22.65 6.83
CA SER A 561 -10.22 21.62 6.82
C SER A 561 -9.81 20.37 7.60
N ILE A 562 -8.53 19.99 7.49
CA ILE A 562 -7.96 18.86 8.22
C ILE A 562 -7.89 19.18 9.71
N ALA A 563 -7.38 20.36 10.05
CA ALA A 563 -7.25 20.79 11.44
C ALA A 563 -8.62 20.85 12.12
N LYS A 564 -9.63 21.45 11.45
CA LYS A 564 -11.01 21.51 11.96
C LYS A 564 -11.59 20.11 12.17
N SER A 565 -11.47 19.22 11.19
CA SER A 565 -11.98 17.84 11.32
C SER A 565 -11.34 17.06 12.47
N ILE A 566 -10.05 17.24 12.73
CA ILE A 566 -9.38 16.58 13.86
C ILE A 566 -9.86 17.19 15.17
N LEU A 567 -9.93 18.52 15.27
CA LEU A 567 -10.40 19.23 16.47
C LEU A 567 -11.86 18.88 16.82
N ASP A 568 -12.76 18.80 15.83
CA ASP A 568 -14.16 18.44 16.06
C ASP A 568 -14.28 17.03 16.67
N VAL A 569 -13.47 16.09 16.20
CA VAL A 569 -13.43 14.72 16.76
C VAL A 569 -12.77 14.70 18.14
N SER A 570 -11.72 15.50 18.37
CA SER A 570 -11.10 15.63 19.70
C SER A 570 -12.07 16.23 20.71
N ARG A 571 -12.83 17.28 20.34
CA ARG A 571 -13.90 17.87 21.19
C ARG A 571 -14.90 16.81 21.61
N LEU A 572 -15.42 16.04 20.64
CA LEU A 572 -16.36 14.96 20.89
C LEU A 572 -15.80 13.94 21.89
N GLU A 573 -14.55 13.53 21.74
CA GLU A 573 -13.93 12.57 22.66
C GLU A 573 -13.74 13.14 24.06
N TYR A 574 -13.28 14.39 24.18
CA TYR A 574 -13.13 15.05 25.49
C TYR A 574 -14.46 15.15 26.23
N PHE A 575 -15.55 15.54 25.55
CA PHE A 575 -16.86 15.58 26.18
C PHE A 575 -17.40 14.18 26.55
N ARG A 576 -17.17 13.17 25.70
CA ARG A 576 -17.55 11.77 26.00
C ARG A 576 -16.82 11.20 27.22
N THR A 577 -15.56 11.56 27.38
CA THR A 577 -14.71 11.10 28.49
C THR A 577 -14.78 12.01 29.72
N ASN A 578 -15.71 12.98 29.73
CA ASN A 578 -15.91 13.94 30.82
C ASN A 578 -14.71 14.87 31.10
N ARG A 579 -13.85 15.09 30.09
CA ARG A 579 -12.72 16.05 30.12
C ARG A 579 -13.18 17.42 29.60
N LEU A 580 -14.15 18.01 30.31
CA LEU A 580 -14.91 19.18 29.83
C LEU A 580 -14.04 20.42 29.58
N GLU A 581 -13.10 20.72 30.48
CA GLU A 581 -12.21 21.90 30.36
C GLU A 581 -11.42 21.88 29.06
N GLN A 582 -10.80 20.74 28.73
CA GLN A 582 -10.01 20.59 27.51
C GLN A 582 -10.88 20.63 26.26
N GLY A 583 -12.11 20.11 26.33
CA GLY A 583 -13.09 20.23 25.25
C GLY A 583 -13.47 21.69 24.99
N LEU A 584 -13.66 22.49 26.04
CA LEU A 584 -13.99 23.91 25.96
C LEU A 584 -12.81 24.74 25.44
N GLU A 585 -11.57 24.46 25.83
CA GLU A 585 -10.37 25.14 25.30
C GLU A 585 -10.15 24.96 23.79
N LEU A 586 -10.85 24.02 23.14
CA LEU A 586 -10.79 23.86 21.69
C LEU A 586 -11.78 24.75 20.94
N PHE A 587 -12.70 25.42 21.64
CA PHE A 587 -13.48 26.51 21.09
C PHE A 587 -12.67 27.79 21.23
N ASP A 588 -12.87 28.73 20.31
CA ASP A 588 -12.24 30.04 20.45
C ASP A 588 -12.74 30.64 21.79
N ASN A 589 -11.81 31.19 22.59
CA ASN A 589 -11.95 31.53 24.03
C ASN A 589 -13.14 32.45 24.42
N GLU A 590 -14.05 32.77 23.50
CA GLU A 590 -15.21 33.63 23.70
C GLU A 590 -16.54 33.00 23.23
N ASP A 591 -16.56 31.81 22.64
CA ASP A 591 -17.79 31.21 22.06
C ASP A 591 -18.30 30.00 22.85
N ALA A 592 -18.69 30.26 24.10
CA ALA A 592 -19.35 29.26 24.95
C ALA A 592 -20.70 28.80 24.37
N ASP A 593 -21.36 29.63 23.56
CA ASP A 593 -22.60 29.30 22.89
C ASP A 593 -22.39 28.25 21.78
N ALA A 594 -21.33 28.39 20.96
CA ALA A 594 -20.97 27.37 19.97
C ALA A 594 -20.63 26.02 20.61
N ALA A 595 -20.02 26.01 21.81
CA ALA A 595 -19.78 24.77 22.54
C ALA A 595 -21.09 24.09 22.98
N LEU A 596 -22.08 24.87 23.41
CA LEU A 596 -23.40 24.36 23.80
C LEU A 596 -24.21 23.87 22.59
N GLU A 597 -24.17 24.58 21.47
CA GLU A 597 -24.80 24.16 20.21
C GLU A 597 -24.19 22.84 19.71
N PHE A 598 -22.86 22.73 19.73
CA PHE A 598 -22.15 21.49 19.38
C PHE A 598 -22.56 20.30 20.26
N LEU A 599 -22.75 20.50 21.56
CA LEU A 599 -23.19 19.46 22.49
C LEU A 599 -24.65 19.05 22.26
N ASP A 600 -25.51 20.01 21.89
CA ASP A 600 -26.92 19.79 21.55
C ASP A 600 -27.06 18.96 20.27
N ASP A 601 -26.35 19.37 19.21
CA ASP A 601 -26.34 18.69 17.91
C ASP A 601 -25.91 17.21 18.01
N LEU A 602 -25.02 16.90 18.96
CA LEU A 602 -24.50 15.55 19.19
C LEU A 602 -25.26 14.78 20.29
N GLY A 603 -26.27 15.39 20.92
CA GLY A 603 -27.08 14.77 21.97
C GLY A 603 -26.30 14.44 23.24
N LEU A 604 -25.30 15.24 23.60
CA LEU A 604 -24.45 15.04 24.78
C LEU A 604 -25.00 15.77 26.02
N ASP A 605 -26.24 15.45 26.39
CA ASP A 605 -27.01 16.18 27.41
C ASP A 605 -26.30 16.27 28.78
N HIS A 606 -25.61 15.21 29.19
CA HIS A 606 -24.91 15.20 30.48
C HIS A 606 -23.71 16.16 30.51
N ALA A 607 -22.94 16.19 29.42
CA ALA A 607 -21.83 17.14 29.27
C ALA A 607 -22.37 18.57 29.16
N ARG A 608 -23.44 18.77 28.37
CA ARG A 608 -24.12 20.07 28.21
C ARG A 608 -24.64 20.62 29.53
N PHE A 609 -25.32 19.79 30.33
CA PHE A 609 -25.77 20.14 31.68
C PHE A 609 -24.61 20.63 32.56
N THR A 610 -23.51 19.88 32.56
CA THR A 610 -22.33 20.20 33.39
C THR A 610 -21.65 21.50 32.94
N VAL A 611 -21.54 21.74 31.62
CA VAL A 611 -21.02 22.98 31.05
C VAL A 611 -21.92 24.17 31.41
N LEU A 612 -23.24 24.04 31.28
CA LEU A 612 -24.21 25.07 31.66
C LEU A 612 -24.12 25.44 33.14
N LYS A 613 -23.96 24.43 34.02
CA LYS A 613 -23.70 24.66 35.46
C LYS A 613 -22.40 25.43 35.69
N SER A 614 -21.30 25.09 35.00
CA SER A 614 -20.04 25.84 35.15
C SER A 614 -20.12 27.28 34.66
N LEU A 615 -20.95 27.54 33.63
CA LEU A 615 -21.22 28.88 33.09
C LEU A 615 -22.27 29.66 33.90
N LYS A 616 -22.80 29.09 34.98
CA LYS A 616 -23.90 29.66 35.80
C LYS A 616 -25.19 29.94 35.00
N ARG A 617 -25.44 29.18 33.93
CA ARG A 617 -26.68 29.24 33.12
C ARG A 617 -27.70 28.23 33.64
N SER A 618 -28.15 28.44 34.88
CA SER A 618 -28.97 27.45 35.60
C SER A 618 -30.34 27.20 34.97
N ALA A 619 -30.97 28.21 34.35
CA ALA A 619 -32.26 28.06 33.68
C ALA A 619 -32.21 27.05 32.51
N GLU A 620 -31.17 27.12 31.67
CA GLU A 620 -31.01 26.21 30.54
C GLU A 620 -30.58 24.81 31.00
N ALA A 621 -29.76 24.71 32.05
CA ALA A 621 -29.40 23.43 32.65
C ALA A 621 -30.65 22.70 33.20
N ALA A 622 -31.58 23.43 33.80
CA ALA A 622 -32.82 22.85 34.31
C ALA A 622 -33.75 22.33 33.20
N GLU A 623 -33.82 23.00 32.04
CA GLU A 623 -34.59 22.50 30.89
C GLU A 623 -34.07 21.16 30.37
N ILE A 624 -32.75 20.92 30.40
CA ILE A 624 -32.19 19.59 30.06
C ILE A 624 -32.67 18.52 31.05
N LEU A 625 -32.70 18.82 32.35
CA LEU A 625 -33.20 17.89 33.36
C LEU A 625 -34.69 17.59 33.19
N LEU A 626 -35.50 18.58 32.78
CA LEU A 626 -36.92 18.38 32.45
C LEU A 626 -37.08 17.42 31.26
N LEU A 627 -36.29 17.58 30.20
CA LEU A 627 -36.31 16.67 29.04
C LEU A 627 -35.96 15.23 29.42
N GLN A 628 -35.09 15.05 30.42
CA GLN A 628 -34.72 13.74 30.97
C GLN A 628 -35.74 13.18 31.98
N GLY A 629 -36.83 13.91 32.28
CA GLY A 629 -37.85 13.51 33.25
C GLY A 629 -37.42 13.67 34.72
N ARG A 630 -36.29 14.34 34.99
CA ARG A 630 -35.77 14.61 36.34
C ARG A 630 -36.34 15.92 36.89
N ILE A 631 -37.66 15.93 37.07
CA ILE A 631 -38.42 17.17 37.35
C ILE A 631 -38.00 17.81 38.69
N MET A 632 -37.75 17.01 39.73
CA MET A 632 -37.33 17.49 41.05
C MET A 632 -36.00 18.25 40.99
N ASP A 633 -34.99 17.64 40.35
CA ASP A 633 -33.66 18.23 40.20
C ASP A 633 -33.69 19.48 39.30
N ALA A 634 -34.62 19.51 38.33
CA ALA A 634 -34.85 20.67 37.48
C ALA A 634 -35.43 21.85 38.27
N ILE A 635 -36.42 21.61 39.14
CA ILE A 635 -37.00 22.65 40.00
C ILE A 635 -35.91 23.24 40.91
N ASP A 636 -35.11 22.40 41.56
CA ASP A 636 -33.98 22.88 42.38
C ASP A 636 -32.98 23.69 41.56
N THR A 637 -32.64 23.21 40.35
CA THR A 637 -31.69 23.91 39.48
C THR A 637 -32.24 25.26 38.98
N PHE A 638 -33.53 25.38 38.67
CA PHE A 638 -34.14 26.68 38.35
C PHE A 638 -34.10 27.65 39.54
N MET A 639 -34.25 27.14 40.76
CA MET A 639 -34.25 27.94 41.98
C MET A 639 -32.85 28.42 42.41
N GLU A 640 -31.77 27.90 41.83
CA GLU A 640 -30.40 28.37 42.11
C GLU A 640 -30.14 29.81 41.60
N ASP A 641 -30.86 30.26 40.57
CA ASP A 641 -30.76 31.62 40.04
C ASP A 641 -31.96 32.47 40.51
N GLU A 642 -31.91 32.88 41.78
CA GLU A 642 -32.94 33.72 42.42
C GLU A 642 -33.12 35.10 41.76
N SER A 643 -32.21 35.49 40.87
CA SER A 643 -32.22 36.80 40.21
C SER A 643 -32.96 36.81 38.87
N ASN A 644 -33.31 35.64 38.32
CA ASN A 644 -33.95 35.49 37.02
C ASN A 644 -35.46 35.21 37.16
N PRO A 645 -36.34 36.19 36.89
CA PRO A 645 -37.79 36.04 37.05
C PRO A 645 -38.39 34.95 36.16
N THR A 646 -37.79 34.71 34.99
CA THR A 646 -38.27 33.70 34.04
C THR A 646 -37.98 32.28 34.51
N ALA A 647 -36.82 32.05 35.13
CA ALA A 647 -36.45 30.77 35.74
C ALA A 647 -37.38 30.42 36.91
N ILE A 648 -37.65 31.39 37.78
CA ILE A 648 -38.58 31.23 38.91
C ILE A 648 -40.01 30.94 38.42
N LEU A 649 -40.48 31.65 37.40
CA LEU A 649 -41.79 31.38 36.79
C LEU A 649 -41.87 29.96 36.22
N ARG A 650 -40.81 29.51 35.55
CA ARG A 650 -40.74 28.16 34.98
C ARG A 650 -40.73 27.07 36.05
N ALA A 651 -39.91 27.24 37.09
CA ALA A 651 -39.88 26.38 38.28
C ALA A 651 -41.27 26.29 38.93
N SER A 652 -41.92 27.44 39.09
CA SER A 652 -43.25 27.58 39.68
C SER A 652 -44.32 26.84 38.89
N GLN A 653 -44.25 26.87 37.55
CA GLN A 653 -45.17 26.13 36.69
C GLN A 653 -44.95 24.62 36.78
N CYS A 654 -43.69 24.15 36.70
CA CYS A 654 -43.36 22.73 36.84
C CYS A 654 -43.78 22.18 38.21
N LEU A 655 -43.48 22.93 39.27
CA LEU A 655 -43.88 22.60 40.64
C LEU A 655 -45.41 22.53 40.77
N LEU A 656 -46.13 23.51 40.21
CA LEU A 656 -47.59 23.54 40.24
C LEU A 656 -48.19 22.34 39.50
N ASP A 657 -47.69 21.99 38.32
CA ASP A 657 -48.17 20.85 37.53
C ASP A 657 -47.95 19.52 38.26
N GLU A 658 -46.78 19.33 38.88
CA GLU A 658 -46.49 18.12 39.67
C GLU A 658 -47.29 18.07 40.99
N LEU A 659 -47.53 19.21 41.64
CA LEU A 659 -48.42 19.29 42.80
C LEU A 659 -49.86 18.92 42.44
N TRP A 660 -50.37 19.39 41.29
CA TRP A 660 -51.70 18.99 40.79
C TRP A 660 -51.78 17.49 40.46
N ARG A 661 -50.70 16.89 39.95
CA ARG A 661 -50.63 15.43 39.71
C ARG A 661 -50.61 14.64 41.02
N GLY A 662 -49.83 15.10 42.00
CA GLY A 662 -49.66 14.43 43.29
C GLY A 662 -50.83 14.62 44.27
N LEU A 663 -51.50 15.77 44.21
CA LEU A 663 -52.64 16.16 45.06
C LEU A 663 -53.92 16.29 44.21
N SER A 664 -54.23 15.22 43.49
CA SER A 664 -55.48 15.14 42.71
C SER A 664 -56.72 15.13 43.62
N LEU A 665 -57.90 15.41 43.03
CA LEU A 665 -59.17 15.53 43.73
C LEU A 665 -59.42 14.40 44.75
N GLY A 666 -59.54 14.75 46.03
CA GLY A 666 -59.82 13.83 47.13
C GLY A 666 -58.60 13.36 47.94
N ILE A 667 -57.38 13.75 47.55
CA ILE A 667 -56.15 13.43 48.29
C ILE A 667 -55.77 14.61 49.20
N SER A 668 -55.87 14.43 50.52
CA SER A 668 -55.40 15.43 51.49
C SER A 668 -53.88 15.35 51.66
N THR A 669 -53.22 16.49 51.87
CA THR A 669 -51.81 16.59 52.28
C THR A 669 -51.54 15.81 53.59
N SER A 670 -52.56 15.66 54.44
CA SER A 670 -52.51 14.91 55.71
C SER A 670 -52.89 13.43 55.61
N SER A 671 -53.16 12.90 54.40
CA SER A 671 -53.51 11.49 54.23
C SER A 671 -52.28 10.57 54.39
N ALA A 672 -52.48 9.35 54.89
CA ALA A 672 -51.40 8.36 55.02
C ALA A 672 -50.72 8.03 53.67
N VAL A 673 -51.44 8.18 52.56
CA VAL A 673 -50.95 7.97 51.19
C VAL A 673 -50.01 9.11 50.77
N SER A 674 -50.32 10.36 51.13
CA SER A 674 -49.47 11.53 50.86
C SER A 674 -48.21 11.54 51.73
N ALA A 675 -48.31 11.09 52.98
CA ALA A 675 -47.18 10.99 53.91
C ALA A 675 -46.18 9.89 53.52
N ALA A 676 -46.64 8.84 52.84
CA ALA A 676 -45.79 7.75 52.34
C ALA A 676 -45.12 8.05 50.97
N ASN A 677 -45.55 9.11 50.26
CA ASN A 677 -45.01 9.49 48.96
C ASN A 677 -43.82 10.46 49.12
N SER A 678 -42.60 9.92 49.10
CA SER A 678 -41.36 10.70 49.26
C SER A 678 -41.20 11.81 48.21
N SER A 679 -41.62 11.58 46.97
CA SER A 679 -41.56 12.60 45.90
C SER A 679 -42.48 13.78 46.17
N LEU A 680 -43.69 13.53 46.71
CA LEU A 680 -44.63 14.58 47.07
C LEU A 680 -44.12 15.40 48.28
N GLN A 681 -43.49 14.75 49.26
CA GLN A 681 -42.88 15.44 50.39
C GLN A 681 -41.75 16.36 49.95
N GLU A 682 -40.92 15.92 49.00
CA GLU A 682 -39.86 16.74 48.43
C GLU A 682 -40.41 17.94 47.63
N LEU A 683 -41.49 17.76 46.85
CA LEU A 683 -42.18 18.87 46.16
C LEU A 683 -42.73 19.90 47.16
N ILE A 684 -43.31 19.45 48.28
CA ILE A 684 -43.79 20.34 49.35
C ILE A 684 -42.62 21.07 50.00
N HIS A 685 -41.47 20.41 50.19
CA HIS A 685 -40.26 21.03 50.73
C HIS A 685 -39.71 22.11 49.79
N GLN A 686 -39.62 21.82 48.48
CA GLN A 686 -39.24 22.80 47.45
C GLN A 686 -40.22 24.00 47.41
N LEU A 687 -41.53 23.74 47.50
CA LEU A 687 -42.57 24.77 47.59
C LEU A 687 -42.37 25.69 48.79
N GLN A 688 -41.93 25.18 49.94
CA GLN A 688 -41.68 26.01 51.13
C GLN A 688 -40.45 26.91 50.99
N ARG A 689 -39.43 26.46 50.25
CA ARG A 689 -38.19 27.22 50.01
C ARG A 689 -38.33 28.31 48.95
N MET A 690 -39.28 28.17 48.02
CA MET A 690 -39.48 29.10 46.90
C MET A 690 -39.96 30.49 47.38
N ASN A 691 -39.28 31.56 46.94
CA ASN A 691 -39.76 32.92 47.20
C ASN A 691 -40.86 33.32 46.21
N LEU A 692 -42.11 33.30 46.67
CA LEU A 692 -43.29 33.58 45.84
C LEU A 692 -43.50 35.08 45.55
N ASP A 693 -42.81 35.97 46.26
CA ASP A 693 -42.95 37.43 46.08
C ASP A 693 -42.31 37.92 44.77
N MET A 694 -41.43 37.10 44.17
CA MET A 694 -40.74 37.39 42.91
C MET A 694 -41.56 37.02 41.66
N LEU A 695 -42.77 36.45 41.83
CA LEU A 695 -43.65 36.07 40.72
C LEU A 695 -44.58 37.22 40.37
N ASP A 696 -44.46 37.83 39.19
CA ASP A 696 -45.42 38.87 38.73
C ASP A 696 -46.80 38.31 38.34
N ASN A 697 -46.91 37.00 38.09
CA ASN A 697 -48.16 36.36 37.71
C ASN A 697 -49.01 36.04 38.95
N ASP A 698 -49.93 36.96 39.27
CA ASP A 698 -50.86 36.84 40.40
C ASP A 698 -51.56 35.47 40.45
N HIS A 699 -52.02 34.94 39.30
CA HIS A 699 -52.75 33.67 39.26
C HIS A 699 -51.90 32.44 39.59
N THR A 700 -50.62 32.42 39.20
CA THR A 700 -49.70 31.32 39.52
C THR A 700 -49.30 31.39 41.00
N ARG A 701 -49.06 32.62 41.48
CA ARG A 701 -48.72 32.92 42.88
C ARG A 701 -49.84 32.49 43.83
N GLU A 702 -51.09 32.83 43.53
CA GLU A 702 -52.26 32.44 44.32
C GLU A 702 -52.42 30.92 44.42
N LYS A 703 -52.21 30.19 43.31
CA LYS A 703 -52.33 28.73 43.30
C LYS A 703 -51.23 28.03 44.09
N LEU A 704 -49.99 28.52 44.03
CA LEU A 704 -48.89 28.00 44.85
C LEU A 704 -49.10 28.33 46.33
N ASN A 705 -49.61 29.52 46.66
CA ASN A 705 -50.00 29.88 48.02
C ASN A 705 -51.15 28.99 48.55
N MET A 706 -52.09 28.59 47.69
CA MET A 706 -53.11 27.60 48.06
C MET A 706 -52.46 26.26 48.45
N PHE A 707 -51.55 25.71 47.64
CA PHE A 707 -50.84 24.47 48.00
C PHE A 707 -49.96 24.62 49.25
N ARG A 708 -49.34 25.80 49.46
CA ARG A 708 -48.55 26.10 50.67
C ARG A 708 -49.45 26.14 51.91
N GLY A 709 -50.62 26.77 51.82
CA GLY A 709 -51.64 26.78 52.87
C GLY A 709 -52.21 25.39 53.16
N LEU A 710 -52.45 24.57 52.13
CA LEU A 710 -52.87 23.17 52.27
C LEU A 710 -51.82 22.29 52.95
N ALA A 711 -50.54 22.50 52.64
CA ALA A 711 -49.44 21.76 53.27
C ALA A 711 -49.20 22.21 54.72
N GLY A 712 -49.38 23.50 55.02
CA GLY A 712 -49.22 24.08 56.36
C GLY A 712 -50.45 24.00 57.26
N GLY A 713 -51.63 23.64 56.73
CA GLY A 713 -52.89 23.64 57.46
C GLY A 713 -53.43 25.05 57.79
N ASP A 714 -53.02 26.07 57.03
CA ASP A 714 -53.37 27.46 57.28
C ASP A 714 -54.75 27.80 56.67
N GLN A 715 -55.81 27.62 57.46
CA GLN A 715 -57.18 27.87 57.04
C GLN A 715 -57.47 29.35 56.72
N ASP A 716 -56.78 30.29 57.38
CA ASP A 716 -57.00 31.73 57.19
C ASP A 716 -56.48 32.19 55.82
N VAL A 717 -55.30 31.70 55.41
CA VAL A 717 -54.74 31.97 54.06
C VAL A 717 -55.61 31.35 52.97
N LEU A 718 -56.09 30.12 53.20
CA LEU A 718 -56.98 29.42 52.28
C LEU A 718 -58.31 30.14 52.09
N PHE A 719 -58.92 30.64 53.18
CA PHE A 719 -60.16 31.42 53.12
C PHE A 719 -59.99 32.71 52.31
N LYS A 720 -58.92 33.47 52.54
CA LYS A 720 -58.62 34.70 51.78
C LYS A 720 -58.41 34.46 50.28
N LEU A 721 -57.73 33.38 49.91
CA LEU A 721 -57.53 33.00 48.50
C LEU A 721 -58.85 32.56 47.83
N SER A 722 -59.80 32.00 48.60
CA SER A 722 -61.11 31.61 48.05
C SER A 722 -61.92 32.81 47.55
N GLU A 723 -61.78 33.97 48.18
CA GLU A 723 -62.41 35.23 47.75
C GLU A 723 -61.75 35.77 46.46
N SER A 724 -60.42 35.69 46.34
CA SER A 724 -59.70 36.18 45.15
C SER A 724 -59.98 35.33 43.91
N PHE A 725 -59.97 33.99 44.03
CA PHE A 725 -60.33 33.09 42.94
C PHE A 725 -61.79 33.26 42.48
N SER A 726 -62.71 33.57 43.40
CA SER A 726 -64.13 33.82 43.09
C SER A 726 -64.33 35.06 42.20
N THR A 727 -63.44 36.05 42.31
CA THR A 727 -63.51 37.33 41.57
C THR A 727 -63.03 37.17 40.12
N VAL A 728 -62.02 36.32 39.87
CA VAL A 728 -61.46 36.04 38.52
C VAL A 728 -62.41 35.20 37.65
N ILE A 729 -63.22 34.33 38.27
CA ILE A 729 -64.17 33.43 37.58
C ILE A 729 -65.26 34.18 36.81
N MET A 730 -65.58 35.44 37.17
CA MET A 730 -66.59 36.23 36.46
C MET A 730 -66.13 36.80 35.10
N MET A 731 -64.83 36.77 34.75
CA MET A 731 -64.32 37.42 33.52
C MET A 731 -63.87 36.50 32.37
N ARG A 732 -63.75 35.17 32.53
CA ARG A 732 -63.45 34.23 31.41
C ARG A 732 -64.11 32.85 31.59
N PRO A 733 -64.83 32.29 30.59
CA PRO A 733 -65.48 30.99 30.73
C PRO A 733 -64.58 29.85 30.22
N ARG A 734 -63.95 29.11 31.14
CA ARG A 734 -63.55 27.66 31.11
C ARG A 734 -62.41 27.38 32.11
N PRO A 735 -62.39 26.24 32.85
CA PRO A 735 -63.44 25.66 33.71
C PRO A 735 -62.97 25.42 35.18
N CYS A 736 -63.83 25.76 36.14
CA CYS A 736 -64.25 25.05 37.37
C CYS A 736 -63.29 24.35 38.39
N TYR A 737 -61.97 24.50 38.40
CA TYR A 737 -61.13 23.75 39.38
C TYR A 737 -60.96 24.36 40.79
N ALA A 738 -61.17 25.67 40.97
CA ALA A 738 -60.82 26.33 42.24
C ALA A 738 -61.80 26.05 43.40
N LEU A 739 -63.04 25.59 43.14
CA LEU A 739 -64.06 25.45 44.18
C LEU A 739 -64.20 24.05 44.81
N ILE A 740 -63.54 23.00 44.26
CA ILE A 740 -63.76 21.62 44.74
C ILE A 740 -62.65 21.13 45.69
N ILE A 741 -61.52 21.83 45.81
CA ILE A 741 -60.48 21.50 46.80
C ILE A 741 -60.87 21.93 48.23
N PHE A 742 -61.77 22.89 48.37
CA PHE A 742 -62.16 23.45 49.68
C PHE A 742 -63.13 22.58 50.49
N THR A 743 -63.70 21.51 49.91
CA THR A 743 -64.80 20.76 50.55
C THR A 743 -64.45 19.95 51.80
N PRO A 744 -63.24 19.39 52.00
CA PRO A 744 -62.90 18.74 53.28
C PRO A 744 -62.35 19.71 54.33
N ALA A 745 -61.80 20.86 53.91
CA ALA A 745 -61.16 21.81 54.82
C ALA A 745 -62.14 22.80 55.47
N LEU A 746 -63.33 22.98 54.89
CA LEU A 746 -64.39 23.86 55.41
C LEU A 746 -65.49 23.12 56.19
N SER A 747 -65.33 21.81 56.44
CA SER A 747 -66.35 21.00 57.13
C SER A 747 -66.04 20.70 58.60
N ASN A 748 -65.32 21.58 59.30
CA ASN A 748 -65.23 21.58 60.77
C ASN A 748 -65.32 23.00 61.31
#